data_AF-A0A8S2TI62-F1
#
_entry.id   AF-A0A8S2TI62-F1
#
_cell.length_a   1.000
_cell.length_b   1.000
_cell.length_c   1.000
_cell.angle_alpha   90.00
_cell.angle_beta   90.00
_cell.angle_gamma   90.00
#
_symmetry.space_group_name_H-M   'P 1'
#
loop_
_entity.id
_entity.type
_entity.pdbx_description
1 polymer ?
#
loop_
_entity_poly.entity_id
_entity_poly.type
_entity_poly.pdbx_seq_one_letter_code
_entity_poly.pdbx_strand_id
1 'polypeptide(L)'
;ESQLSDIETDSIKNKNSQSNPKTNHKQSTPRQKSMKKYKNHSSLSNICSNELMEEQTGRFSINYDRNLLNPRRERDCDEFNENNKFYLSISNELDSERNKRYQAEQQIKQLNLIINQLKQKGSKTNGNLIEELNDKHKQLLNDEKSKFRDLTSIVDDYKKRLQTTEDQLCSYKKAQETNLQLIKTLENNLTKSDTENHQLKINQNEKVKRLEDENHKVKYENDSLEKELSRVKEQLRQCQELCTNKDIQHKQEVDKCRIDLQSNEVQFYIKQEIQRKEDFFQNQSKIQQEKLESLALEYKKLENEFRDALKIEQRRYIDLLKTNEILRQENELFQSSSTNTKQNQESDKKIMNDLMMLVREQKTRLQEKSKTNENVLNENKNLKMKLEKAVEELRKIREQILLLQKERKEINARFQAHESILSALKEEKKLWTQELTHQGVSLAQDRGRLESTIEILNSEISTLKKQLDKQVDTSKIKQTIIESQLDTIQKLKDGIVERDETIKKTREEFLLDKKEFEKQIQEEQMVNQELQDKYDNACEKKDSLKSNFNLLQQELEKTKSDYNALTKKWKEKSDLINELDNKIRRASETYQINEKKLSDENNRLMQIQKELEAKVHERDDDFRRQFEVIEHGHRQTINEIKKAYEDKLEQSQSRINQIEDEMRLILNETNQQKLKWQQRIKHLNHFINDLQQNN
;
A
#
# COMPACT_ATOMS: atom_id res chain seq x y z
N GLU A 1 17.41 42.55 41.82
CA GLU A 1 17.28 42.15 43.24
C GLU A 1 17.06 40.64 43.31
N SER A 2 16.77 40.10 44.51
CA SER A 2 16.42 38.71 44.90
C SER A 2 16.15 37.69 43.78
N GLN A 3 16.87 36.56 43.68
CA GLN A 3 16.97 35.40 44.59
C GLN A 3 15.76 34.44 44.60
N LEU A 4 16.05 33.14 44.32
CA LEU A 4 15.72 31.91 45.09
C LEU A 4 14.28 31.62 45.58
N SER A 5 13.87 30.37 45.89
CA SER A 5 14.18 29.02 45.33
C SER A 5 13.24 27.97 45.97
N ASP A 6 13.15 26.79 45.35
CA ASP A 6 12.87 25.45 45.95
C ASP A 6 11.51 25.09 46.63
N ILE A 7 11.38 23.77 46.84
CA ILE A 7 10.55 23.01 47.82
C ILE A 7 9.07 22.65 47.48
N GLU A 8 8.95 21.41 46.98
CA GLU A 8 8.13 20.27 47.44
C GLU A 8 6.59 20.32 47.70
N THR A 9 5.97 19.22 47.25
CA THR A 9 4.78 18.47 47.73
C THR A 9 3.87 19.03 48.85
N ASP A 10 2.55 18.87 48.67
CA ASP A 10 1.82 17.79 49.38
C ASP A 10 0.51 17.37 48.66
N SER A 11 -0.27 16.46 49.25
CA SER A 11 -1.37 15.70 48.65
C SER A 11 -2.73 15.89 49.39
N ILE A 12 -3.70 15.00 49.11
CA ILE A 12 -4.88 14.65 49.95
C ILE A 12 -6.22 15.42 49.75
N LYS A 13 -7.13 14.73 49.01
CA LYS A 13 -8.60 14.55 49.22
C LYS A 13 -9.63 15.69 48.98
N ASN A 14 -10.36 15.54 47.85
CA ASN A 14 -11.74 14.98 47.80
C ASN A 14 -12.85 15.56 48.72
N LYS A 15 -13.84 16.26 48.14
CA LYS A 15 -15.29 15.88 48.17
C LYS A 15 -16.25 16.88 47.49
N ASN A 16 -17.27 16.32 46.81
CA ASN A 16 -18.68 16.80 46.73
C ASN A 16 -19.00 18.19 46.10
N SER A 17 -20.19 18.47 45.54
CA SER A 17 -21.31 17.63 45.05
C SER A 17 -22.40 18.50 44.37
N GLN A 18 -23.32 17.87 43.62
CA GLN A 18 -24.66 18.40 43.21
C GLN A 18 -24.70 19.58 42.22
N SER A 19 -25.75 19.78 41.38
CA SER A 19 -26.76 18.85 40.82
C SER A 19 -27.67 19.55 39.78
N ASN A 20 -27.90 18.91 38.61
CA ASN A 20 -29.17 18.82 37.83
C ASN A 20 -30.02 20.10 37.53
N PRO A 21 -31.17 20.02 36.80
CA PRO A 21 -31.67 18.98 35.86
C PRO A 21 -32.05 19.55 34.47
N LYS A 22 -32.49 18.70 33.51
CA LYS A 22 -33.88 18.67 32.96
C LYS A 22 -34.04 17.91 31.61
N THR A 23 -34.94 16.91 31.61
CA THR A 23 -35.94 16.56 30.54
C THR A 23 -35.47 16.17 29.11
N ASN A 24 -36.15 15.33 28.32
CA ASN A 24 -37.41 14.57 28.52
C ASN A 24 -37.57 13.41 27.50
N HIS A 25 -38.28 12.33 27.90
CA HIS A 25 -39.17 11.48 27.05
C HIS A 25 -38.56 10.71 25.82
N LYS A 26 -39.13 9.65 25.21
CA LYS A 26 -40.29 8.71 25.38
C LYS A 26 -40.09 7.54 24.35
N GLN A 27 -40.75 6.37 24.35
CA GLN A 27 -41.63 5.60 25.28
C GLN A 27 -41.71 4.13 24.78
N SER A 28 -41.86 3.12 25.66
CA SER A 28 -42.09 1.71 25.24
C SER A 28 -42.80 0.87 26.32
N THR A 29 -43.85 0.11 25.99
CA THR A 29 -44.66 -0.75 26.90
C THR A 29 -45.25 -1.98 26.12
N PRO A 30 -45.92 -3.01 26.73
CA PRO A 30 -45.27 -4.33 26.82
C PRO A 30 -46.12 -5.61 26.54
N ARG A 31 -45.43 -6.75 26.57
CA ARG A 31 -45.82 -8.17 26.32
C ARG A 31 -46.84 -8.79 27.32
N GLN A 32 -47.62 -9.80 26.90
CA GLN A 32 -48.23 -10.83 27.78
C GLN A 32 -48.50 -12.19 27.06
N LYS A 33 -49.46 -13.04 27.47
CA LYS A 33 -49.67 -14.44 26.96
C LYS A 33 -51.10 -15.02 27.16
N SER A 34 -51.53 -15.96 26.29
CA SER A 34 -52.50 -17.04 26.63
C SER A 34 -52.33 -18.27 25.68
N MET A 35 -52.30 -19.54 26.13
CA MET A 35 -53.41 -20.53 26.32
C MET A 35 -54.03 -21.11 25.01
N LYS A 36 -54.50 -22.37 24.87
CA LYS A 36 -54.59 -23.61 25.72
C LYS A 36 -55.09 -24.83 24.88
N LYS A 37 -54.60 -26.06 25.16
CA LYS A 37 -55.27 -27.40 24.94
C LYS A 37 -55.65 -27.74 23.45
N TYR A 38 -55.92 -28.97 22.99
CA TYR A 38 -56.69 -30.16 23.42
C TYR A 38 -56.08 -31.45 22.79
N LYS A 39 -56.12 -32.65 23.41
CA LYS A 39 -57.01 -33.82 23.15
C LYS A 39 -57.10 -34.31 21.67
N ASN A 40 -57.16 -35.61 21.33
CA ASN A 40 -57.39 -36.83 22.14
C ASN A 40 -56.92 -38.16 21.45
N HIS A 41 -56.62 -39.18 22.28
CA HIS A 41 -56.68 -40.66 22.14
C HIS A 41 -56.55 -41.46 20.80
N SER A 42 -56.02 -42.69 20.98
CA SER A 42 -56.32 -43.98 20.28
C SER A 42 -55.87 -44.19 18.82
N SER A 43 -55.41 -45.38 18.38
CA SER A 43 -55.07 -46.66 19.09
C SER A 43 -54.32 -47.66 18.17
N LEU A 44 -53.53 -48.59 18.77
CA LEU A 44 -52.94 -49.84 18.19
C LEU A 44 -51.85 -49.64 17.09
N SER A 45 -50.81 -50.46 16.93
CA SER A 45 -50.58 -51.89 17.28
C SER A 45 -49.08 -52.28 17.54
N ASN A 46 -48.85 -53.56 17.91
CA ASN A 46 -47.62 -54.33 18.27
C ASN A 46 -46.35 -54.14 17.39
N ILE A 47 -45.10 -54.57 17.75
CA ILE A 47 -44.58 -55.94 18.07
C ILE A 47 -43.23 -55.92 18.88
N CYS A 48 -43.04 -56.90 19.81
CA CYS A 48 -41.86 -57.62 20.41
C CYS A 48 -40.37 -57.11 20.31
N SER A 49 -39.39 -57.45 21.18
CA SER A 49 -39.34 -58.27 22.44
C SER A 49 -37.99 -58.19 23.23
N ASN A 50 -38.04 -58.41 24.57
CA ASN A 50 -37.08 -59.06 25.51
C ASN A 50 -35.63 -58.51 25.71
N GLU A 51 -34.84 -58.64 26.81
CA GLU A 51 -34.84 -59.04 28.27
C GLU A 51 -33.38 -58.75 28.81
N LEU A 52 -32.89 -58.68 30.07
CA LEU A 52 -33.30 -58.59 31.51
C LEU A 52 -32.07 -57.96 32.32
N MET A 53 -31.67 -58.12 33.62
CA MET A 53 -31.99 -58.97 34.79
C MET A 53 -31.65 -58.31 36.18
N GLU A 54 -30.73 -58.85 37.02
CA GLU A 54 -30.51 -58.61 38.47
C GLU A 54 -29.13 -57.92 38.81
N GLU A 55 -28.74 -57.48 40.03
CA GLU A 55 -29.25 -57.65 41.43
C GLU A 55 -29.01 -56.37 42.34
N GLN A 56 -29.44 -56.35 43.62
CA GLN A 56 -29.60 -55.15 44.50
C GLN A 56 -29.56 -55.47 46.03
N THR A 57 -29.43 -54.59 47.06
CA THR A 57 -28.88 -53.22 47.34
C THR A 57 -28.83 -52.96 48.89
N GLY A 58 -28.02 -52.00 49.42
CA GLY A 58 -28.19 -51.45 50.79
C GLY A 58 -26.92 -50.83 51.44
N ARG A 59 -26.98 -50.05 52.55
CA ARG A 59 -28.12 -49.41 53.28
C ARG A 59 -27.63 -48.40 54.36
N PHE A 60 -28.20 -47.18 54.42
CA PHE A 60 -28.20 -46.21 55.57
C PHE A 60 -26.82 -45.67 56.07
N SER A 61 -26.68 -44.54 56.82
CA SER A 61 -27.55 -43.45 57.35
C SER A 61 -26.66 -42.28 57.83
N ILE A 62 -27.07 -41.04 58.17
CA ILE A 62 -28.13 -40.10 57.71
C ILE A 62 -27.86 -38.73 58.40
N ASN A 63 -27.91 -37.58 57.70
CA ASN A 63 -28.55 -36.33 58.16
C ASN A 63 -28.54 -35.18 57.13
N TYR A 64 -29.40 -34.18 57.37
CA TYR A 64 -29.54 -32.91 56.64
C TYR A 64 -28.47 -31.88 57.13
N ASP A 65 -28.15 -30.76 56.45
CA ASP A 65 -29.05 -29.81 55.79
C ASP A 65 -28.40 -28.96 54.65
N ARG A 66 -29.19 -28.05 54.06
CA ARG A 66 -28.89 -27.23 52.86
C ARG A 66 -28.01 -26.00 53.14
N ASN A 67 -27.21 -25.63 52.14
CA ASN A 67 -27.32 -24.37 51.35
C ASN A 67 -26.28 -24.42 50.20
N LEU A 68 -26.55 -24.24 48.90
CA LEU A 68 -27.34 -23.25 48.12
C LEU A 68 -26.62 -21.91 47.83
N LEU A 69 -26.73 -21.50 46.56
CA LEU A 69 -26.39 -20.20 45.95
C LEU A 69 -24.87 -19.94 45.80
N ASN A 70 -24.27 -19.75 44.61
CA ASN A 70 -24.68 -19.14 43.32
C ASN A 70 -24.95 -17.63 43.41
N PRO A 71 -24.04 -16.81 42.87
CA PRO A 71 -24.37 -16.01 41.68
C PRO A 71 -23.51 -16.40 40.44
N ARG A 72 -24.01 -16.44 39.19
CA ARG A 72 -24.72 -15.41 38.36
C ARG A 72 -23.77 -14.25 37.98
N ARG A 73 -23.71 -13.71 36.75
CA ARG A 73 -24.73 -13.46 35.69
C ARG A 73 -24.04 -12.84 34.43
N GLU A 74 -24.62 -12.54 33.25
CA GLU A 74 -25.76 -12.95 32.36
C GLU A 74 -25.56 -12.21 31.01
N ARG A 75 -26.18 -12.64 29.89
CA ARG A 75 -26.80 -11.78 28.83
C ARG A 75 -27.42 -12.58 27.67
N ASP A 76 -28.73 -12.84 27.79
CA ASP A 76 -29.86 -12.40 26.91
C ASP A 76 -29.66 -12.07 25.41
N CYS A 77 -30.66 -12.16 24.51
CA CYS A 77 -31.92 -12.95 24.35
C CYS A 77 -32.71 -12.43 23.10
N ASP A 78 -33.67 -13.20 22.56
CA ASP A 78 -34.61 -12.79 21.48
C ASP A 78 -36.08 -12.53 21.97
N GLU A 79 -36.91 -11.89 21.12
CA GLU A 79 -38.37 -11.62 21.34
C GLU A 79 -39.29 -12.55 20.50
N PHE A 80 -40.58 -12.79 20.80
CA PHE A 80 -41.73 -11.89 20.53
C PHE A 80 -42.99 -12.16 21.42
N ASN A 81 -44.20 -11.77 21.00
CA ASN A 81 -45.09 -10.89 21.80
C ASN A 81 -46.51 -11.42 22.25
N GLU A 82 -47.12 -10.70 23.22
CA GLU A 82 -48.57 -10.45 23.48
C GLU A 82 -49.59 -11.58 23.84
N ASN A 83 -50.76 -11.37 24.48
CA ASN A 83 -51.40 -10.28 25.30
C ASN A 83 -52.44 -10.95 26.29
N ASN A 84 -53.53 -10.43 26.92
CA ASN A 84 -54.20 -9.12 27.13
C ASN A 84 -55.02 -9.09 28.46
N LYS A 85 -55.76 -8.00 28.74
CA LYS A 85 -56.47 -7.69 30.01
C LYS A 85 -57.93 -7.18 29.81
N PHE A 86 -58.84 -7.41 30.78
CA PHE A 86 -59.82 -6.36 31.16
C PHE A 86 -60.34 -6.40 32.62
N TYR A 87 -59.49 -5.94 33.54
CA TYR A 87 -59.77 -4.81 34.44
C TYR A 87 -60.99 -4.72 35.40
N LEU A 88 -61.92 -5.67 35.49
CA LEU A 88 -63.10 -5.48 36.38
C LEU A 88 -62.89 -5.83 37.88
N SER A 89 -62.23 -6.94 38.22
CA SER A 89 -62.25 -7.45 39.62
C SER A 89 -61.27 -6.77 40.59
N ILE A 90 -60.17 -6.20 40.09
CA ILE A 90 -59.06 -5.67 40.93
C ILE A 90 -59.34 -4.25 41.42
N SER A 91 -60.35 -3.56 40.87
CA SER A 91 -60.65 -2.16 41.22
C SER A 91 -61.18 -2.00 42.65
N ASN A 92 -61.85 -3.01 43.21
CA ASN A 92 -62.60 -2.85 44.47
C ASN A 92 -61.75 -3.07 45.72
N GLU A 93 -60.65 -3.82 45.64
CA GLU A 93 -59.78 -4.08 46.80
C GLU A 93 -58.80 -2.91 47.07
N LEU A 94 -58.25 -2.31 46.01
CA LEU A 94 -57.15 -1.35 46.11
C LEU A 94 -57.56 -0.01 46.76
N ASP A 95 -58.78 0.47 46.50
CA ASP A 95 -59.24 1.75 47.04
C ASP A 95 -59.64 1.66 48.53
N SER A 96 -59.95 0.46 49.03
CA SER A 96 -60.06 0.21 50.47
C SER A 96 -58.72 0.43 51.20
N GLU A 97 -57.60 0.20 50.50
CA GLU A 97 -56.26 0.24 51.07
C GLU A 97 -55.58 1.61 50.90
N ARG A 98 -55.99 2.40 49.91
CA ARG A 98 -55.60 3.81 49.77
C ARG A 98 -56.06 4.67 50.95
N ASN A 99 -57.30 4.49 51.41
CA ASN A 99 -57.80 5.25 52.57
C ASN A 99 -57.14 4.85 53.90
N LYS A 100 -56.80 3.57 54.10
CA LYS A 100 -56.02 3.13 55.29
C LYS A 100 -54.61 3.72 55.31
N ARG A 101 -53.93 3.77 54.15
CA ARG A 101 -52.60 4.38 54.04
C ARG A 101 -52.60 5.88 54.41
N TYR A 102 -53.60 6.63 53.98
CA TYR A 102 -53.67 8.07 54.24
C TYR A 102 -53.84 8.44 55.72
N GLN A 103 -54.59 7.65 56.51
CA GLN A 103 -54.69 7.87 57.96
C GLN A 103 -53.40 7.45 58.71
N ALA A 104 -52.73 6.38 58.27
CA ALA A 104 -51.42 6.01 58.78
C ALA A 104 -50.39 7.14 58.55
N GLU A 105 -50.41 7.79 57.38
CA GLU A 105 -49.51 8.90 57.03
C GLU A 105 -49.63 10.16 57.90
N GLN A 106 -50.66 10.30 58.75
CA GLN A 106 -50.75 11.39 59.74
C GLN A 106 -50.21 10.96 61.11
N GLN A 107 -50.61 9.80 61.63
CA GLN A 107 -50.12 9.33 62.95
C GLN A 107 -48.63 8.97 62.93
N ILE A 108 -48.12 8.43 61.81
CA ILE A 108 -46.68 8.15 61.62
C ILE A 108 -45.84 9.45 61.65
N LYS A 109 -46.39 10.61 61.28
CA LYS A 109 -45.67 11.89 61.31
C LYS A 109 -45.53 12.48 62.71
N GLN A 110 -46.47 12.23 63.63
CA GLN A 110 -46.37 12.69 65.02
C GLN A 110 -45.50 11.74 65.89
N LEU A 111 -45.66 10.42 65.76
CA LEU A 111 -44.89 9.47 66.58
C LEU A 111 -43.38 9.47 66.26
N ASN A 112 -42.99 9.68 65.01
CA ASN A 112 -41.57 9.76 64.65
C ASN A 112 -40.84 10.99 65.24
N LEU A 113 -41.54 12.09 65.53
CA LEU A 113 -40.91 13.25 66.15
C LEU A 113 -40.51 12.99 67.61
N ILE A 114 -41.35 12.27 68.35
CA ILE A 114 -41.15 11.96 69.77
C ILE A 114 -40.20 10.76 69.96
N ILE A 115 -40.31 9.72 69.13
CA ILE A 115 -39.40 8.55 69.18
C ILE A 115 -37.95 8.95 68.89
N ASN A 116 -37.72 9.94 68.02
CA ASN A 116 -36.37 10.43 67.73
C ASN A 116 -35.75 11.22 68.89
N GLN A 117 -36.54 11.82 69.79
CA GLN A 117 -36.00 12.46 71.00
C GLN A 117 -35.61 11.43 72.07
N LEU A 118 -36.44 10.41 72.31
CA LEU A 118 -36.16 9.38 73.32
C LEU A 118 -35.03 8.41 72.93
N LYS A 119 -34.75 8.21 71.63
CA LYS A 119 -33.59 7.41 71.19
C LYS A 119 -32.23 8.09 71.34
N GLN A 120 -32.17 9.39 71.68
CA GLN A 120 -30.90 10.14 71.76
C GLN A 120 -30.41 10.45 73.19
N LYS A 121 -31.19 10.09 74.23
CA LYS A 121 -30.78 10.21 75.65
C LYS A 121 -31.27 9.03 76.52
N GLY A 122 -30.78 7.82 76.26
CA GLY A 122 -31.06 6.65 77.10
C GLY A 122 -29.99 5.55 77.00
N SER A 123 -29.81 4.80 78.09
CA SER A 123 -28.93 3.62 78.24
C SER A 123 -27.40 3.85 78.26
N LYS A 124 -26.91 4.33 79.41
CA LYS A 124 -25.63 3.92 80.01
C LYS A 124 -25.83 3.72 81.54
N THR A 125 -24.85 3.07 82.19
CA THR A 125 -24.66 2.90 83.64
C THR A 125 -25.77 2.19 84.44
N ASN A 126 -25.69 0.85 84.57
CA ASN A 126 -26.30 0.10 85.69
C ASN A 126 -25.78 -1.36 85.87
N GLY A 127 -24.45 -1.60 85.79
CA GLY A 127 -23.90 -2.98 85.60
C GLY A 127 -23.05 -3.62 86.71
N ASN A 128 -22.37 -2.87 87.58
CA ASN A 128 -21.05 -3.30 88.08
C ASN A 128 -20.94 -3.73 89.56
N LEU A 129 -22.04 -3.98 90.30
CA LEU A 129 -21.97 -4.13 91.78
C LEU A 129 -22.29 -5.52 92.36
N ILE A 130 -22.52 -6.54 91.52
CA ILE A 130 -22.95 -7.89 91.99
C ILE A 130 -21.76 -8.87 92.11
N GLU A 131 -20.56 -8.49 91.68
CA GLU A 131 -19.42 -9.42 91.51
C GLU A 131 -18.59 -9.73 92.78
N GLU A 132 -18.49 -8.83 93.77
CA GLU A 132 -17.47 -8.94 94.82
C GLU A 132 -17.64 -10.14 95.78
N LEU A 133 -18.86 -10.64 96.01
CA LEU A 133 -19.15 -11.44 97.22
C LEU A 133 -19.14 -12.97 97.01
N ASN A 134 -19.33 -13.45 95.78
CA ASN A 134 -19.52 -14.90 95.52
C ASN A 134 -18.19 -15.67 95.39
N ASP A 135 -17.09 -14.99 95.06
CA ASP A 135 -15.84 -15.63 94.65
C ASP A 135 -14.98 -16.18 95.80
N LYS A 136 -15.30 -15.85 97.06
CA LYS A 136 -14.61 -16.41 98.22
C LYS A 136 -14.91 -17.91 98.41
N HIS A 137 -16.09 -18.38 97.99
CA HIS A 137 -16.45 -19.81 98.06
C HIS A 137 -15.77 -20.65 96.96
N LYS A 138 -15.33 -20.04 95.85
CA LYS A 138 -14.49 -20.72 94.83
C LYS A 138 -13.14 -21.16 95.39
N GLN A 139 -12.64 -20.53 96.46
CA GLN A 139 -11.24 -20.64 96.87
C GLN A 139 -10.90 -22.00 97.50
N LEU A 140 -11.61 -22.46 98.54
CA LEU A 140 -11.32 -23.76 99.15
C LEU A 140 -11.62 -24.96 98.23
N LEU A 141 -12.70 -24.87 97.43
CA LEU A 141 -13.01 -25.89 96.44
C LEU A 141 -11.97 -25.96 95.30
N ASN A 142 -11.18 -24.91 95.09
CA ASN A 142 -10.08 -24.92 94.12
C ASN A 142 -8.87 -25.73 94.60
N ASP A 143 -8.58 -25.80 95.91
CA ASP A 143 -7.38 -26.44 96.47
C ASP A 143 -7.47 -27.97 96.48
N GLU A 144 -8.61 -28.56 96.83
CA GLU A 144 -8.80 -30.01 96.67
C GLU A 144 -8.84 -30.39 95.19
N LYS A 145 -9.47 -29.55 94.36
CA LYS A 145 -9.42 -29.70 92.91
C LYS A 145 -8.02 -29.48 92.33
N SER A 146 -7.12 -28.73 92.97
CA SER A 146 -5.75 -28.55 92.47
C SER A 146 -4.98 -29.86 92.65
N LYS A 147 -4.92 -30.40 93.88
CA LYS A 147 -4.19 -31.65 94.17
C LYS A 147 -4.69 -32.84 93.36
N PHE A 148 -5.99 -32.93 93.08
CA PHE A 148 -6.53 -33.96 92.18
C PHE A 148 -6.17 -33.71 90.71
N ARG A 149 -6.18 -32.45 90.24
CA ARG A 149 -5.68 -32.07 88.90
C ARG A 149 -4.19 -32.36 88.75
N ASP A 150 -3.38 -32.12 89.79
CA ASP A 150 -1.93 -32.32 89.75
C ASP A 150 -1.58 -33.81 89.57
N LEU A 151 -2.18 -34.70 90.38
CA LEU A 151 -2.01 -36.15 90.23
C LEU A 151 -2.56 -36.68 88.90
N THR A 152 -3.70 -36.15 88.44
CA THR A 152 -4.25 -36.49 87.11
C THR A 152 -3.30 -36.03 86.00
N SER A 153 -2.72 -34.83 86.10
CA SER A 153 -1.75 -34.31 85.14
C SER A 153 -0.51 -35.19 85.07
N ILE A 154 0.06 -35.62 86.20
CA ILE A 154 1.23 -36.50 86.21
C ILE A 154 0.91 -37.84 85.51
N VAL A 155 -0.24 -38.44 85.77
CA VAL A 155 -0.68 -39.67 85.09
C VAL A 155 -0.88 -39.44 83.59
N ASP A 156 -1.51 -38.34 83.20
CA ASP A 156 -1.72 -38.00 81.79
C ASP A 156 -0.42 -37.57 81.09
N ASP A 157 0.56 -37.01 81.79
CA ASP A 157 1.89 -36.69 81.27
C ASP A 157 2.72 -37.97 81.06
N TYR A 158 2.60 -38.97 81.92
CA TYR A 158 3.17 -40.30 81.64
C TYR A 158 2.46 -41.00 80.47
N LYS A 159 1.13 -40.90 80.34
CA LYS A 159 0.42 -41.39 79.12
C LYS A 159 0.89 -40.65 77.86
N LYS A 160 0.97 -39.31 77.88
CA LYS A 160 1.49 -38.49 76.77
C LYS A 160 2.93 -38.89 76.41
N ARG A 161 3.78 -39.19 77.40
CA ARG A 161 5.16 -39.66 77.14
C ARG A 161 5.20 -41.07 76.55
N LEU A 162 4.32 -41.98 76.98
CA LEU A 162 4.20 -43.29 76.34
C LEU A 162 3.71 -43.14 74.89
N GLN A 163 2.59 -42.42 74.69
CA GLN A 163 1.98 -42.11 73.40
C GLN A 163 3.00 -41.47 72.43
N THR A 164 3.72 -40.43 72.85
CA THR A 164 4.75 -39.78 72.03
C THR A 164 5.95 -40.68 71.74
N THR A 165 6.27 -41.65 72.60
CA THR A 165 7.31 -42.67 72.32
C THR A 165 6.80 -43.70 71.30
N GLU A 166 5.53 -44.10 71.38
CA GLU A 166 4.88 -44.97 70.38
C GLU A 166 4.71 -44.27 69.03
N ASP A 167 4.31 -43.00 69.01
CA ASP A 167 4.22 -42.15 67.82
C ASP A 167 5.60 -41.94 67.17
N GLN A 168 6.64 -41.73 67.98
CA GLN A 168 8.03 -41.69 67.50
C GLN A 168 8.45 -43.04 66.91
N LEU A 169 8.18 -44.16 67.57
CA LEU A 169 8.55 -45.49 67.06
C LEU A 169 7.76 -45.84 65.79
N CYS A 170 6.50 -45.39 65.68
CA CYS A 170 5.67 -45.47 64.48
C CYS A 170 6.23 -44.59 63.34
N SER A 171 6.68 -43.37 63.63
CA SER A 171 7.29 -42.49 62.63
C SER A 171 8.67 -42.99 62.17
N TYR A 172 9.48 -43.54 63.06
CA TYR A 172 10.74 -44.21 62.71
C TYR A 172 10.52 -45.47 61.85
N LYS A 173 9.49 -46.28 62.13
CA LYS A 173 9.13 -47.41 61.26
C LYS A 173 8.70 -46.95 59.86
N LYS A 174 7.85 -45.92 59.77
CA LYS A 174 7.45 -45.32 58.49
C LYS A 174 8.64 -44.72 57.73
N ALA A 175 9.57 -44.08 58.43
CA ALA A 175 10.82 -43.57 57.85
C ALA A 175 11.75 -44.71 57.39
N GLN A 176 11.79 -45.83 58.11
CA GLN A 176 12.54 -47.02 57.70
C GLN A 176 11.93 -47.69 56.47
N GLU A 177 10.60 -47.81 56.42
CA GLU A 177 9.86 -48.35 55.26
C GLU A 177 10.04 -47.48 54.02
N THR A 178 9.92 -46.15 54.14
CA THR A 178 10.15 -45.23 53.02
C THR A 178 11.62 -45.19 52.59
N ASN A 179 12.57 -45.31 53.52
CA ASN A 179 14.00 -45.46 53.18
C ASN A 179 14.28 -46.79 52.47
N LEU A 180 13.65 -47.90 52.87
CA LEU A 180 13.78 -49.20 52.18
C LEU A 180 13.13 -49.17 50.79
N GLN A 181 11.99 -48.48 50.62
CA GLN A 181 11.40 -48.23 49.31
C GLN A 181 12.30 -47.33 48.44
N LEU A 182 12.93 -46.31 49.03
CA LEU A 182 13.87 -45.43 48.34
C LEU A 182 15.12 -46.20 47.89
N ILE A 183 15.74 -46.99 48.78
CA ILE A 183 16.85 -47.89 48.44
C ILE A 183 16.45 -48.81 47.28
N LYS A 184 15.29 -49.47 47.37
CA LYS A 184 14.80 -50.36 46.31
C LYS A 184 14.51 -49.64 44.99
N THR A 185 14.08 -48.37 45.00
CA THR A 185 13.96 -47.59 43.76
C THR A 185 15.31 -47.13 43.22
N LEU A 186 16.30 -46.84 44.08
CA LEU A 186 17.67 -46.55 43.69
C LEU A 186 18.39 -47.79 43.12
N GLU A 187 18.20 -48.98 43.69
CA GLU A 187 18.69 -50.26 43.14
C GLU A 187 18.07 -50.56 41.75
N ASN A 188 16.76 -50.35 41.61
CA ASN A 188 16.07 -50.48 40.31
C ASN A 188 16.51 -49.42 39.29
N ASN A 189 16.89 -48.22 39.72
CA ASN A 189 17.41 -47.18 38.84
C ASN A 189 18.89 -47.40 38.49
N LEU A 190 19.69 -47.94 39.42
CA LEU A 190 21.08 -48.32 39.19
C LEU A 190 21.17 -49.48 38.20
N THR A 191 20.39 -50.54 38.40
CA THR A 191 20.33 -51.68 37.46
C THR A 191 19.80 -51.27 36.07
N LYS A 192 18.84 -50.35 35.99
CA LYS A 192 18.46 -49.72 34.71
C LYS A 192 19.62 -48.94 34.10
N SER A 193 20.24 -48.04 34.84
CA SER A 193 21.43 -47.28 34.43
C SER A 193 22.55 -48.21 33.95
N ASP A 194 22.79 -49.34 34.61
CA ASP A 194 23.82 -50.31 34.23
C ASP A 194 23.44 -51.06 32.94
N THR A 195 22.18 -51.44 32.74
CA THR A 195 21.72 -52.00 31.46
C THR A 195 21.73 -50.98 30.31
N GLU A 196 21.37 -49.72 30.57
CA GLU A 196 21.47 -48.62 29.61
C GLU A 196 22.93 -48.30 29.26
N ASN A 197 23.83 -48.25 30.25
CA ASN A 197 25.28 -48.10 30.03
C ASN A 197 25.88 -49.30 29.29
N HIS A 198 25.43 -50.53 29.58
CA HIS A 198 25.86 -51.72 28.86
C HIS A 198 25.40 -51.68 27.39
N GLN A 199 24.15 -51.31 27.14
CA GLN A 199 23.61 -51.16 25.79
C GLN A 199 24.29 -49.99 25.04
N LEU A 200 24.56 -48.87 25.70
CA LEU A 200 25.34 -47.77 25.15
C LEU A 200 26.76 -48.23 24.79
N LYS A 201 27.41 -49.06 25.63
CA LYS A 201 28.74 -49.61 25.36
C LYS A 201 28.73 -50.64 24.21
N ILE A 202 27.68 -51.45 24.07
CA ILE A 202 27.46 -52.30 22.89
C ILE A 202 27.32 -51.42 21.64
N ASN A 203 26.40 -50.44 21.66
CA ASN A 203 26.13 -49.57 20.52
C ASN A 203 27.37 -48.72 20.13
N GLN A 204 28.18 -48.30 21.10
CA GLN A 204 29.46 -47.63 20.88
C GLN A 204 30.48 -48.58 20.26
N ASN A 205 30.65 -49.80 20.79
CA ASN A 205 31.56 -50.80 20.21
C ASN A 205 31.16 -51.20 18.78
N GLU A 206 29.86 -51.34 18.49
CA GLU A 206 29.38 -51.56 17.12
C GLU A 206 29.63 -50.37 16.20
N LYS A 207 29.52 -49.14 16.71
CA LYS A 207 29.84 -47.93 15.94
C LYS A 207 31.34 -47.83 15.68
N VAL A 208 32.18 -48.16 16.67
CA VAL A 208 33.63 -48.24 16.52
C VAL A 208 33.99 -49.28 15.47
N LYS A 209 33.49 -50.52 15.56
CA LYS A 209 33.73 -51.55 14.54
C LYS A 209 33.28 -51.13 13.14
N ARG A 210 32.09 -50.52 13.00
CA ARG A 210 31.62 -50.01 11.70
C ARG A 210 32.55 -48.92 11.14
N LEU A 211 33.05 -48.02 11.99
CA LEU A 211 34.03 -47.01 11.59
C LEU A 211 35.41 -47.60 11.32
N GLU A 212 35.81 -48.67 11.98
CA GLU A 212 37.05 -49.42 11.70
C GLU A 212 36.95 -50.12 10.33
N ASP A 213 35.86 -50.85 10.05
CA ASP A 213 35.57 -51.48 8.76
C ASP A 213 35.52 -50.45 7.61
N GLU A 214 34.90 -49.29 7.85
CA GLU A 214 34.84 -48.18 6.89
C GLU A 214 36.22 -47.54 6.67
N ASN A 215 37.00 -47.31 7.73
CA ASN A 215 38.37 -46.81 7.67
C ASN A 215 39.31 -47.80 6.96
N HIS A 216 39.11 -49.11 7.13
CA HIS A 216 39.83 -50.14 6.37
C HIS A 216 39.48 -50.14 4.88
N LYS A 217 38.21 -49.93 4.50
CA LYS A 217 37.83 -49.75 3.09
C LYS A 217 38.43 -48.49 2.48
N VAL A 218 38.27 -47.35 3.15
CA VAL A 218 38.83 -46.06 2.70
C VAL A 218 40.35 -46.11 2.58
N LYS A 219 41.06 -46.82 3.48
CA LYS A 219 42.50 -47.08 3.34
C LYS A 219 42.81 -47.95 2.12
N TYR A 220 42.10 -49.04 1.90
CA TYR A 220 42.31 -49.90 0.73
C TYR A 220 42.05 -49.15 -0.60
N GLU A 221 41.00 -48.33 -0.63
CA GLU A 221 40.68 -47.46 -1.76
C GLU A 221 41.76 -46.39 -1.96
N ASN A 222 42.25 -45.73 -0.90
CA ASN A 222 43.35 -44.78 -0.97
C ASN A 222 44.66 -45.45 -1.44
N ASP A 223 45.02 -46.61 -0.89
CA ASP A 223 46.17 -47.41 -1.31
C ASP A 223 46.08 -47.85 -2.78
N SER A 224 44.86 -47.99 -3.32
CA SER A 224 44.64 -48.27 -4.74
C SER A 224 44.78 -46.99 -5.57
N LEU A 225 44.15 -45.89 -5.14
CA LEU A 225 44.22 -44.59 -5.79
C LEU A 225 45.64 -44.01 -5.79
N GLU A 226 46.47 -44.25 -4.76
CA GLU A 226 47.87 -43.84 -4.75
C GLU A 226 48.72 -44.63 -5.77
N LYS A 227 48.41 -45.91 -5.98
CA LYS A 227 49.05 -46.72 -7.04
C LYS A 227 48.61 -46.26 -8.43
N GLU A 228 47.32 -45.96 -8.62
CA GLU A 228 46.82 -45.39 -9.88
C GLU A 228 47.37 -43.99 -10.14
N LEU A 229 47.42 -43.12 -9.13
CA LEU A 229 48.02 -41.80 -9.21
C LEU A 229 49.52 -41.88 -9.54
N SER A 230 50.23 -42.86 -8.98
CA SER A 230 51.64 -43.11 -9.31
C SER A 230 51.82 -43.58 -10.77
N ARG A 231 50.95 -44.48 -11.24
CA ARG A 231 50.90 -44.89 -12.66
C ARG A 231 50.59 -43.71 -13.58
N VAL A 232 49.62 -42.87 -13.22
CA VAL A 232 49.23 -41.67 -14.00
C VAL A 232 50.31 -40.60 -13.98
N LYS A 233 51.04 -40.42 -12.88
CA LYS A 233 52.22 -39.54 -12.80
C LYS A 233 53.34 -40.03 -13.73
N GLU A 234 53.60 -41.33 -13.77
CA GLU A 234 54.62 -41.90 -14.67
C GLU A 234 54.18 -41.84 -16.14
N GLN A 235 52.90 -42.10 -16.45
CA GLN A 235 52.34 -41.87 -17.79
C GLN A 235 52.39 -40.39 -18.19
N LEU A 236 52.13 -39.46 -17.26
CA LEU A 236 52.26 -38.02 -17.49
C LEU A 236 53.71 -37.63 -17.75
N ARG A 237 54.68 -38.19 -17.01
CA ARG A 237 56.12 -37.98 -17.24
C ARG A 237 56.53 -38.47 -18.63
N GLN A 238 56.11 -39.67 -19.03
CA GLN A 238 56.34 -40.20 -20.37
C GLN A 238 55.69 -39.34 -21.46
N CYS A 239 54.48 -38.83 -21.23
CA CYS A 239 53.82 -37.87 -22.14
C CYS A 239 54.56 -36.52 -22.20
N GLN A 240 55.10 -36.01 -21.09
CA GLN A 240 55.89 -34.78 -21.04
C GLN A 240 57.24 -34.96 -21.78
N GLU A 241 57.88 -36.11 -21.62
CA GLU A 241 59.08 -36.49 -22.38
C GLU A 241 58.79 -36.63 -23.88
N LEU A 242 57.65 -37.20 -24.26
CA LEU A 242 57.21 -37.25 -25.67
C LEU A 242 56.86 -35.87 -26.23
N CYS A 243 56.19 -35.00 -25.46
CA CYS A 243 55.87 -33.64 -25.89
C CYS A 243 57.12 -32.77 -26.05
N THR A 244 58.06 -32.81 -25.09
CA THR A 244 59.32 -32.06 -25.20
C THR A 244 60.19 -32.55 -26.36
N ASN A 245 60.25 -33.87 -26.61
CA ASN A 245 60.90 -34.41 -27.80
C ASN A 245 60.21 -33.94 -29.10
N LYS A 246 58.87 -33.91 -29.15
CA LYS A 246 58.12 -33.36 -30.29
C LYS A 246 58.34 -31.86 -30.48
N ASP A 247 58.39 -31.07 -29.41
CA ASP A 247 58.68 -29.63 -29.49
C ASP A 247 60.10 -29.36 -30.00
N ILE A 248 61.07 -30.21 -29.64
CA ILE A 248 62.44 -30.15 -30.17
C ILE A 248 62.47 -30.51 -31.66
N GLN A 249 61.78 -31.57 -32.07
CA GLN A 249 61.65 -31.96 -33.49
C GLN A 249 60.93 -30.88 -34.30
N HIS A 250 59.80 -30.38 -33.82
CA HIS A 250 59.02 -29.33 -34.48
C HIS A 250 59.80 -28.01 -34.59
N LYS A 251 60.63 -27.64 -33.59
CA LYS A 251 61.58 -26.52 -33.74
C LYS A 251 62.60 -26.78 -34.86
N GLN A 252 63.21 -27.97 -34.88
CA GLN A 252 64.15 -28.36 -35.93
C GLN A 252 63.51 -28.47 -37.33
N GLU A 253 62.20 -28.66 -37.43
CA GLU A 253 61.45 -28.62 -38.70
C GLU A 253 61.06 -27.19 -39.07
N VAL A 254 60.55 -26.38 -38.14
CA VAL A 254 60.24 -24.96 -38.35
C VAL A 254 61.48 -24.18 -38.79
N ASP A 255 62.64 -24.42 -38.17
CA ASP A 255 63.89 -23.75 -38.53
C ASP A 255 64.43 -24.19 -39.91
N LYS A 256 63.97 -25.33 -40.45
CA LYS A 256 64.25 -25.78 -41.84
C LYS A 256 63.20 -25.30 -42.86
N CYS A 257 61.96 -25.07 -42.42
CA CYS A 257 60.82 -24.78 -43.29
C CYS A 257 60.42 -23.28 -43.32
N ARG A 258 61.18 -22.40 -42.67
CA ARG A 258 60.95 -20.95 -42.71
C ARG A 258 61.35 -20.34 -44.06
N ILE A 259 60.33 -20.00 -44.86
CA ILE A 259 60.44 -18.90 -45.82
C ILE A 259 60.64 -17.60 -45.02
N ASP A 260 61.61 -16.77 -45.42
CA ASP A 260 61.89 -15.52 -44.73
C ASP A 260 60.71 -14.52 -44.87
N LEU A 261 60.38 -13.85 -43.77
CA LEU A 261 59.43 -12.72 -43.74
C LEU A 261 59.93 -11.51 -44.54
N GLN A 262 61.24 -11.43 -44.80
CA GLN A 262 61.85 -10.46 -45.72
C GLN A 262 61.84 -10.90 -47.20
N SER A 263 61.30 -12.08 -47.52
CA SER A 263 61.18 -12.52 -48.92
C SER A 263 60.27 -11.58 -49.73
N ASN A 264 60.68 -11.31 -50.97
CA ASN A 264 60.00 -10.33 -51.83
C ASN A 264 58.52 -10.67 -52.10
N GLU A 265 58.17 -11.96 -52.13
CA GLU A 265 56.80 -12.44 -52.33
C GLU A 265 55.91 -12.10 -51.12
N VAL A 266 56.36 -12.41 -49.91
CA VAL A 266 55.64 -12.08 -48.66
C VAL A 266 55.51 -10.56 -48.51
N GLN A 267 56.58 -9.82 -48.79
CA GLN A 267 56.57 -8.35 -48.77
C GLN A 267 55.64 -7.73 -49.84
N PHE A 268 55.47 -8.36 -51.00
CA PHE A 268 54.53 -7.93 -52.03
C PHE A 268 53.08 -8.09 -51.57
N TYR A 269 52.71 -9.25 -51.01
CA TYR A 269 51.35 -9.47 -50.49
C TYR A 269 51.02 -8.57 -49.29
N ILE A 270 51.98 -8.34 -48.39
CA ILE A 270 51.82 -7.38 -47.27
C ILE A 270 51.55 -5.97 -47.81
N LYS A 271 52.33 -5.48 -48.80
CA LYS A 271 52.09 -4.18 -49.42
C LYS A 271 50.74 -4.09 -50.14
N GLN A 272 50.31 -5.16 -50.82
CA GLN A 272 49.02 -5.21 -51.49
C GLN A 272 47.84 -5.13 -50.51
N GLU A 273 47.91 -5.80 -49.35
CA GLU A 273 46.87 -5.69 -48.32
C GLU A 273 46.93 -4.37 -47.55
N ILE A 274 48.11 -3.79 -47.31
CA ILE A 274 48.24 -2.43 -46.77
C ILE A 274 47.51 -1.44 -47.69
N GLN A 275 47.80 -1.45 -49.00
CA GLN A 275 47.12 -0.58 -49.97
C GLN A 275 45.60 -0.80 -49.95
N ARG A 276 45.12 -2.06 -49.97
CA ARG A 276 43.67 -2.37 -49.88
C ARG A 276 43.01 -1.82 -48.61
N LYS A 277 43.73 -1.76 -47.49
CA LYS A 277 43.23 -1.20 -46.24
C LYS A 277 43.29 0.33 -46.23
N GLU A 278 44.34 0.93 -46.79
CA GLU A 278 44.46 2.37 -46.97
C GLU A 278 43.34 2.89 -47.90
N ASP A 279 43.13 2.25 -49.05
CA ASP A 279 42.04 2.55 -49.99
C ASP A 279 40.66 2.43 -49.29
N PHE A 280 40.45 1.38 -48.47
CA PHE A 280 39.22 1.19 -47.71
C PHE A 280 39.00 2.31 -46.69
N PHE A 281 40.01 2.66 -45.90
CA PHE A 281 39.91 3.72 -44.89
C PHE A 281 39.77 5.11 -45.53
N GLN A 282 40.43 5.37 -46.66
CA GLN A 282 40.28 6.62 -47.41
C GLN A 282 38.85 6.78 -47.94
N ASN A 283 38.27 5.72 -48.51
CA ASN A 283 36.86 5.73 -48.93
C ASN A 283 35.90 5.89 -47.75
N GLN A 284 36.16 5.22 -46.61
CA GLN A 284 35.35 5.36 -45.40
C GLN A 284 35.43 6.78 -44.82
N SER A 285 36.61 7.39 -44.82
CA SER A 285 36.83 8.78 -44.41
C SER A 285 36.09 9.77 -45.32
N LYS A 286 36.14 9.58 -46.65
CA LYS A 286 35.39 10.39 -47.63
C LYS A 286 33.87 10.32 -47.39
N ILE A 287 33.32 9.13 -47.15
CA ILE A 287 31.89 8.94 -46.83
C ILE A 287 31.51 9.60 -45.49
N GLN A 288 32.42 9.64 -44.50
CA GLN A 288 32.21 10.36 -43.25
C GLN A 288 32.25 11.88 -43.46
N GLN A 289 33.18 12.39 -44.28
CA GLN A 289 33.27 13.80 -44.62
C GLN A 289 32.02 14.28 -45.38
N GLU A 290 31.57 13.55 -46.40
CA GLU A 290 30.34 13.86 -47.15
C GLU A 290 29.09 13.94 -46.24
N LYS A 291 29.02 13.07 -45.22
CA LYS A 291 27.96 13.12 -44.20
C LYS A 291 28.08 14.33 -43.28
N LEU A 292 29.30 14.70 -42.86
CA LEU A 292 29.54 15.91 -42.06
C LEU A 292 29.20 17.18 -42.84
N GLU A 293 29.52 17.23 -44.14
CA GLU A 293 29.19 18.36 -45.03
C GLU A 293 27.67 18.47 -45.26
N SER A 294 26.96 17.35 -45.48
CA SER A 294 25.50 17.32 -45.57
C SER A 294 24.84 17.79 -44.26
N LEU A 295 25.32 17.30 -43.12
CA LEU A 295 24.78 17.66 -41.80
C LEU A 295 25.08 19.12 -41.45
N ALA A 296 26.24 19.64 -41.80
CA ALA A 296 26.58 21.06 -41.66
C ALA A 296 25.69 21.95 -42.56
N LEU A 297 25.31 21.50 -43.74
CA LEU A 297 24.34 22.19 -44.61
C LEU A 297 22.92 22.19 -44.00
N GLU A 298 22.52 21.10 -43.33
CA GLU A 298 21.25 21.01 -42.60
C GLU A 298 21.21 21.92 -41.38
N TYR A 299 22.26 21.91 -40.53
CA TYR A 299 22.39 22.88 -39.44
C TYR A 299 22.37 24.33 -39.94
N LYS A 300 23.01 24.63 -41.08
CA LYS A 300 22.99 25.96 -41.69
C LYS A 300 21.59 26.37 -42.21
N LYS A 301 20.77 25.43 -42.69
CA LYS A 301 19.35 25.70 -43.02
C LYS A 301 18.56 26.03 -41.76
N LEU A 302 18.69 25.20 -40.72
CA LEU A 302 18.01 25.38 -39.44
C LEU A 302 18.41 26.69 -38.75
N GLU A 303 19.68 27.09 -38.80
CA GLU A 303 20.14 28.41 -38.36
C GLU A 303 19.45 29.56 -39.12
N ASN A 304 19.28 29.44 -40.44
CA ASN A 304 18.59 30.46 -41.22
C ASN A 304 17.10 30.53 -40.88
N GLU A 305 16.44 29.39 -40.69
CA GLU A 305 15.05 29.31 -40.22
C GLU A 305 14.88 29.97 -38.85
N PHE A 306 15.77 29.72 -37.89
CA PHE A 306 15.78 30.43 -36.60
C PHE A 306 16.03 31.94 -36.77
N ARG A 307 16.97 32.36 -37.63
CA ARG A 307 17.25 33.77 -37.91
C ARG A 307 16.05 34.47 -38.56
N ASP A 308 15.28 33.78 -39.40
CA ASP A 308 14.08 34.34 -40.04
C ASP A 308 12.86 34.33 -39.12
N ALA A 309 12.68 33.30 -38.29
CA ALA A 309 11.69 33.30 -37.21
C ALA A 309 11.91 34.46 -36.22
N LEU A 310 13.17 34.72 -35.84
CA LEU A 310 13.54 35.88 -35.01
C LEU A 310 13.22 37.22 -35.69
N LYS A 311 13.43 37.37 -37.01
CA LYS A 311 13.02 38.57 -37.76
C LYS A 311 11.49 38.74 -37.81
N ILE A 312 10.74 37.64 -37.92
CA ILE A 312 9.27 37.66 -37.92
C ILE A 312 8.75 38.11 -36.55
N GLU A 313 9.24 37.52 -35.46
CA GLU A 313 8.80 37.90 -34.11
C GLU A 313 9.29 39.31 -33.72
N GLN A 314 10.47 39.74 -34.18
CA GLN A 314 10.93 41.13 -34.03
C GLN A 314 9.99 42.13 -34.74
N ARG A 315 9.54 41.82 -35.97
CA ARG A 315 8.54 42.65 -36.68
C ARG A 315 7.21 42.69 -35.93
N ARG A 316 6.71 41.53 -35.51
CA ARG A 316 5.47 41.40 -34.72
C ARG A 316 5.54 42.21 -33.42
N TYR A 317 6.68 42.19 -32.73
CA TYR A 317 6.91 42.99 -31.51
C TYR A 317 6.94 44.50 -31.81
N ILE A 318 7.61 44.92 -32.89
CA ILE A 318 7.61 46.32 -33.35
C ILE A 318 6.18 46.78 -33.69
N ASP A 319 5.39 45.95 -34.37
CA ASP A 319 4.01 46.30 -34.73
C ASP A 319 3.06 46.27 -33.52
N LEU A 320 3.29 45.39 -32.54
CA LEU A 320 2.61 45.40 -31.25
C LEU A 320 2.92 46.68 -30.45
N LEU A 321 4.17 47.15 -30.45
CA LEU A 321 4.53 48.42 -29.82
C LEU A 321 3.82 49.61 -30.50
N LYS A 322 3.74 49.63 -31.85
CA LYS A 322 2.98 50.66 -32.57
C LYS A 322 1.49 50.65 -32.20
N THR A 323 0.84 49.48 -32.16
CA THR A 323 -0.59 49.40 -31.79
C THR A 323 -0.82 49.76 -30.33
N ASN A 324 0.10 49.43 -29.43
CA ASN A 324 0.02 49.85 -28.03
C ASN A 324 0.13 51.38 -27.88
N GLU A 325 1.07 52.02 -28.57
CA GLU A 325 1.24 53.47 -28.56
C GLU A 325 0.05 54.21 -29.23
N ILE A 326 -0.56 53.64 -30.28
CA ILE A 326 -1.81 54.15 -30.87
C ILE A 326 -2.96 54.06 -29.86
N LEU A 327 -3.19 52.88 -29.26
CA LEU A 327 -4.23 52.68 -28.24
C LEU A 327 -4.03 53.58 -27.01
N ARG A 328 -2.77 53.85 -26.65
CA ARG A 328 -2.41 54.80 -25.61
C ARG A 328 -2.79 56.24 -26.00
N GLN A 329 -2.48 56.68 -27.21
CA GLN A 329 -2.85 58.01 -27.70
C GLN A 329 -4.37 58.17 -27.81
N GLU A 330 -5.10 57.14 -28.27
CA GLU A 330 -6.56 57.10 -28.23
C GLU A 330 -7.09 57.22 -26.79
N ASN A 331 -6.51 56.48 -25.83
CA ASN A 331 -6.90 56.55 -24.43
C ASN A 331 -6.60 57.91 -23.79
N GLU A 332 -5.46 58.54 -24.09
CA GLU A 332 -5.12 59.90 -23.67
C GLU A 332 -6.13 60.92 -24.23
N LEU A 333 -6.56 60.77 -25.50
CA LEU A 333 -7.63 61.57 -26.12
C LEU A 333 -9.02 61.32 -25.48
N PHE A 334 -9.40 60.06 -25.21
CA PHE A 334 -10.65 59.73 -24.50
C PHE A 334 -10.65 60.28 -23.08
N GLN A 335 -9.51 60.24 -22.38
CA GLN A 335 -9.35 60.83 -21.05
C GLN A 335 -9.50 62.35 -21.10
N SER A 336 -8.88 63.04 -22.07
CA SER A 336 -9.05 64.49 -22.28
C SER A 336 -10.49 64.87 -22.66
N SER A 337 -11.16 64.06 -23.48
CA SER A 337 -12.58 64.25 -23.80
C SER A 337 -13.48 64.06 -22.56
N SER A 338 -13.16 63.08 -21.72
CA SER A 338 -13.86 62.83 -20.45
C SER A 338 -13.67 63.96 -19.43
N THR A 339 -12.46 64.51 -19.29
CA THR A 339 -12.23 65.64 -18.37
C THR A 339 -12.89 66.92 -18.86
N ASN A 340 -12.83 67.22 -20.16
CA ASN A 340 -13.56 68.35 -20.76
C ASN A 340 -15.09 68.19 -20.56
N THR A 341 -15.64 67.00 -20.83
CA THR A 341 -17.07 66.71 -20.59
C THR A 341 -17.45 66.89 -19.11
N LYS A 342 -16.61 66.48 -18.16
CA LYS A 342 -16.82 66.68 -16.72
C LYS A 342 -16.78 68.16 -16.33
N GLN A 343 -15.85 68.94 -16.91
CA GLN A 343 -15.76 70.39 -16.70
C GLN A 343 -17.01 71.11 -17.24
N ASN A 344 -17.48 70.74 -18.42
CA ASN A 344 -18.72 71.30 -19.00
C ASN A 344 -19.95 70.96 -18.14
N GLN A 345 -20.08 69.70 -17.68
CA GLN A 345 -21.11 69.32 -16.71
C GLN A 345 -21.01 70.08 -15.38
N GLU A 346 -19.82 70.54 -14.99
CA GLU A 346 -19.61 71.33 -13.78
C GLU A 346 -19.92 72.82 -13.99
N SER A 347 -19.66 73.40 -15.17
CA SER A 347 -20.20 74.72 -15.53
C SER A 347 -21.71 74.71 -15.67
N ASP A 348 -22.29 73.67 -16.26
CA ASP A 348 -23.75 73.51 -16.38
C ASP A 348 -24.41 73.41 -15.00
N LYS A 349 -23.79 72.69 -14.05
CA LYS A 349 -24.24 72.66 -12.64
C LYS A 349 -24.13 74.02 -11.96
N LYS A 350 -23.09 74.81 -12.23
CA LYS A 350 -22.95 76.18 -11.71
C LYS A 350 -24.06 77.08 -12.25
N ILE A 351 -24.24 77.11 -13.57
CA ILE A 351 -25.32 77.86 -14.25
C ILE A 351 -26.70 77.42 -13.75
N MET A 352 -26.94 76.11 -13.58
CA MET A 352 -28.19 75.58 -13.02
C MET A 352 -28.41 76.02 -11.57
N ASN A 353 -27.37 76.04 -10.74
CA ASN A 353 -27.45 76.53 -9.36
C ASN A 353 -27.73 78.04 -9.31
N ASP A 354 -27.06 78.84 -10.15
CA ASP A 354 -27.26 80.30 -10.24
C ASP A 354 -28.67 80.63 -10.75
N LEU A 355 -29.16 79.93 -11.78
CA LEU A 355 -30.55 80.00 -12.22
C LEU A 355 -31.53 79.58 -11.12
N MET A 356 -31.20 78.56 -10.33
CA MET A 356 -32.03 78.12 -9.20
C MET A 356 -32.03 79.14 -8.06
N MET A 357 -30.92 79.85 -7.81
CA MET A 357 -30.88 80.98 -6.89
C MET A 357 -31.71 82.16 -7.42
N LEU A 358 -31.56 82.53 -8.69
CA LEU A 358 -32.37 83.57 -9.32
C LEU A 358 -33.87 83.24 -9.31
N VAL A 359 -34.26 81.98 -9.53
CA VAL A 359 -35.67 81.54 -9.42
C VAL A 359 -36.16 81.61 -7.98
N ARG A 360 -35.34 81.26 -6.98
CA ARG A 360 -35.68 81.44 -5.55
C ARG A 360 -35.81 82.93 -5.20
N GLU A 361 -34.93 83.78 -5.69
CA GLU A 361 -34.95 85.22 -5.43
C GLU A 361 -36.13 85.91 -6.13
N GLN A 362 -36.43 85.56 -7.38
CA GLN A 362 -37.63 86.06 -8.05
C GLN A 362 -38.89 85.57 -7.34
N LYS A 363 -38.90 84.34 -6.77
CA LYS A 363 -39.99 83.85 -5.93
C LYS A 363 -40.14 84.64 -4.64
N THR A 364 -39.06 84.99 -3.92
CA THR A 364 -39.15 85.84 -2.72
C THR A 364 -39.57 87.26 -3.06
N ARG A 365 -38.97 87.89 -4.09
CA ARG A 365 -39.36 89.21 -4.60
C ARG A 365 -40.83 89.26 -5.03
N LEU A 366 -41.36 88.19 -5.65
CA LEU A 366 -42.79 88.09 -5.99
C LEU A 366 -43.68 87.90 -4.75
N GLN A 367 -43.26 87.13 -3.76
CA GLN A 367 -43.98 86.99 -2.49
C GLN A 367 -43.98 88.30 -1.68
N GLU A 368 -42.88 89.04 -1.67
CA GLU A 368 -42.76 90.38 -1.09
C GLU A 368 -43.66 91.37 -1.82
N LYS A 369 -43.62 91.40 -3.16
CA LYS A 369 -44.51 92.23 -3.98
C LYS A 369 -46.00 91.88 -3.80
N SER A 370 -46.31 90.60 -3.56
CA SER A 370 -47.66 90.17 -3.21
C SER A 370 -48.09 90.71 -1.83
N LYS A 371 -47.21 90.61 -0.82
CA LYS A 371 -47.46 91.15 0.53
C LYS A 371 -47.58 92.67 0.54
N THR A 372 -46.75 93.39 -0.21
CA THR A 372 -46.86 94.86 -0.30
C THR A 372 -48.11 95.28 -1.07
N ASN A 373 -48.49 94.57 -2.14
CA ASN A 373 -49.79 94.77 -2.79
C ASN A 373 -50.97 94.49 -1.83
N GLU A 374 -50.89 93.45 -1.00
CA GLU A 374 -51.92 93.13 0.00
C GLU A 374 -52.01 94.20 1.10
N ASN A 375 -50.86 94.69 1.60
CA ASN A 375 -50.80 95.80 2.54
C ASN A 375 -51.40 97.08 1.92
N VAL A 376 -50.98 97.47 0.71
CA VAL A 376 -51.52 98.63 -0.01
C VAL A 376 -53.01 98.45 -0.32
N LEU A 377 -53.49 97.23 -0.61
CA LEU A 377 -54.91 96.94 -0.77
C LEU A 377 -55.66 97.13 0.56
N ASN A 378 -55.09 96.72 1.69
CA ASN A 378 -55.68 96.88 3.01
C ASN A 378 -55.64 98.34 3.50
N GLU A 379 -54.58 99.09 3.19
CA GLU A 379 -54.51 100.54 3.37
C GLU A 379 -55.56 101.26 2.53
N ASN A 380 -55.74 100.89 1.26
CA ASN A 380 -56.81 101.43 0.42
C ASN A 380 -58.21 101.06 0.91
N LYS A 381 -58.44 99.84 1.44
CA LYS A 381 -59.70 99.48 2.13
C LYS A 381 -59.92 100.36 3.37
N ASN A 382 -58.88 100.59 4.17
CA ASN A 382 -58.95 101.43 5.37
C ASN A 382 -59.19 102.91 5.03
N LEU A 383 -58.55 103.42 3.98
CA LEU A 383 -58.76 104.78 3.47
C LEU A 383 -60.17 104.92 2.88
N LYS A 384 -60.62 103.94 2.09
CA LYS A 384 -62.00 103.87 1.60
C LYS A 384 -63.00 103.88 2.76
N MET A 385 -62.83 103.04 3.78
CA MET A 385 -63.71 103.04 4.96
C MET A 385 -63.70 104.38 5.73
N LYS A 386 -62.55 105.06 5.82
CA LYS A 386 -62.46 106.42 6.38
C LYS A 386 -63.23 107.45 5.53
N LEU A 387 -63.09 107.38 4.20
CA LEU A 387 -63.82 108.25 3.27
C LEU A 387 -65.33 107.96 3.27
N GLU A 388 -65.74 106.69 3.36
CA GLU A 388 -67.15 106.30 3.48
C GLU A 388 -67.75 106.80 4.80
N LYS A 389 -67.02 106.73 5.92
CA LYS A 389 -67.41 107.36 7.18
C LYS A 389 -67.53 108.88 7.06
N ALA A 390 -66.55 109.55 6.46
CA ALA A 390 -66.58 111.00 6.25
C ALA A 390 -67.73 111.43 5.32
N VAL A 391 -68.06 110.65 4.29
CA VAL A 391 -69.24 110.87 3.43
C VAL A 391 -70.54 110.68 4.21
N GLU A 392 -70.61 109.70 5.11
CA GLU A 392 -71.77 109.46 5.97
C GLU A 392 -71.93 110.53 7.07
N GLU A 393 -70.83 111.07 7.59
CA GLU A 393 -70.80 112.25 8.47
C GLU A 393 -71.25 113.50 7.71
N LEU A 394 -70.76 113.72 6.47
CA LEU A 394 -71.24 114.80 5.60
C LEU A 394 -72.70 114.64 5.18
N ARG A 395 -73.23 113.41 5.06
CA ARG A 395 -74.68 113.15 4.89
C ARG A 395 -75.46 113.58 6.14
N LYS A 396 -75.02 113.19 7.34
CA LYS A 396 -75.66 113.60 8.60
C LYS A 396 -75.60 115.12 8.79
N ILE A 397 -74.49 115.77 8.45
CA ILE A 397 -74.36 117.23 8.43
C ILE A 397 -75.29 117.85 7.38
N ARG A 398 -75.43 117.26 6.19
CA ARG A 398 -76.40 117.71 5.17
C ARG A 398 -77.85 117.55 5.62
N GLU A 399 -78.18 116.46 6.30
CA GLU A 399 -79.50 116.21 6.89
C GLU A 399 -79.79 117.19 8.02
N GLN A 400 -78.81 117.47 8.89
CA GLN A 400 -78.88 118.54 9.88
C GLN A 400 -79.04 119.92 9.21
N ILE A 401 -78.34 120.21 8.10
CA ILE A 401 -78.53 121.47 7.35
C ILE A 401 -79.91 121.53 6.69
N LEU A 402 -80.46 120.42 6.20
CA LEU A 402 -81.82 120.37 5.65
C LEU A 402 -82.88 120.54 6.76
N LEU A 403 -82.63 119.95 7.94
CA LEU A 403 -83.44 120.16 9.13
C LEU A 403 -83.36 121.62 9.58
N LEU A 404 -82.16 122.18 9.73
CA LEU A 404 -81.91 123.59 10.04
C LEU A 404 -82.48 124.55 8.96
N GLN A 405 -82.60 124.13 7.70
CA GLN A 405 -83.28 124.91 6.65
C GLN A 405 -84.81 124.81 6.76
N LYS A 406 -85.36 123.66 7.15
CA LYS A 406 -86.77 123.49 7.49
C LYS A 406 -87.12 124.31 8.73
N GLU A 407 -86.31 124.20 9.78
CA GLU A 407 -86.37 125.03 10.98
C GLU A 407 -86.16 126.51 10.65
N ARG A 408 -85.26 126.91 9.74
CA ARG A 408 -85.16 128.32 9.31
C ARG A 408 -86.42 128.80 8.60
N LYS A 409 -87.07 127.96 7.79
CA LYS A 409 -88.37 128.28 7.17
C LYS A 409 -89.48 128.35 8.22
N GLU A 410 -89.51 127.43 9.17
CA GLU A 410 -90.45 127.47 10.30
C GLU A 410 -90.18 128.64 11.24
N ILE A 411 -88.93 129.01 11.50
CA ILE A 411 -88.53 130.18 12.29
C ILE A 411 -88.82 131.47 11.53
N ASN A 412 -88.71 131.51 10.20
CA ASN A 412 -89.14 132.66 9.40
C ASN A 412 -90.67 132.81 9.39
N ALA A 413 -91.41 131.69 9.28
CA ALA A 413 -92.87 131.69 9.41
C ALA A 413 -93.30 132.03 10.84
N ARG A 414 -92.59 131.54 11.86
CA ARG A 414 -92.75 131.94 13.26
C ARG A 414 -92.31 133.38 13.49
N PHE A 415 -91.36 133.94 12.73
CA PHE A 415 -90.96 135.35 12.85
C PHE A 415 -92.08 136.25 12.33
N GLN A 416 -92.65 135.95 11.17
CA GLN A 416 -93.88 136.60 10.69
C GLN A 416 -95.05 136.39 11.67
N ALA A 417 -95.18 135.20 12.26
CA ALA A 417 -96.12 134.95 13.34
C ALA A 417 -95.72 135.60 14.68
N HIS A 418 -94.47 136.04 14.89
CA HIS A 418 -93.98 136.73 16.10
C HIS A 418 -93.96 138.25 15.93
N GLU A 419 -94.02 138.78 14.71
CA GLU A 419 -94.55 140.12 14.46
C GLU A 419 -96.05 140.13 14.85
N SER A 420 -96.81 139.08 14.52
CA SER A 420 -98.19 138.89 14.99
C SER A 420 -98.31 138.54 16.49
N ILE A 421 -97.36 137.79 17.08
CA ILE A 421 -97.40 137.36 18.49
C ILE A 421 -96.69 138.38 19.41
N LEU A 422 -95.88 139.31 18.91
CA LEU A 422 -95.53 140.53 19.68
C LEU A 422 -96.76 141.41 19.95
N SER A 423 -97.82 141.28 19.14
CA SER A 423 -99.13 141.84 19.45
C SER A 423 -99.85 141.09 20.59
N ALA A 424 -99.53 139.82 20.84
CA ALA A 424 -100.20 138.93 21.81
C ALA A 424 -99.38 138.63 23.09
N LEU A 425 -98.05 138.76 23.06
CA LEU A 425 -97.16 138.53 24.23
C LEU A 425 -97.32 139.61 25.32
N LYS A 426 -98.08 140.68 25.04
CA LYS A 426 -98.63 141.59 26.06
C LYS A 426 -99.63 140.88 27.00
N GLU A 427 -100.24 139.79 26.54
CA GLU A 427 -101.30 139.05 27.23
C GLU A 427 -100.76 137.80 27.95
N GLU A 428 -99.73 137.15 27.38
CA GLU A 428 -99.22 135.85 27.86
C GLU A 428 -98.39 135.90 29.15
N LYS A 429 -97.95 137.09 29.59
CA LYS A 429 -97.35 137.33 30.93
C LYS A 429 -98.20 136.77 32.08
N LYS A 430 -99.51 136.58 31.83
CA LYS A 430 -100.52 136.03 32.74
C LYS A 430 -100.37 134.53 33.08
N LEU A 431 -99.66 133.75 32.26
CA LEU A 431 -99.62 132.27 32.38
C LEU A 431 -98.45 131.69 33.20
N TRP A 432 -97.36 132.44 33.37
CA TRP A 432 -96.11 131.94 33.97
C TRP A 432 -96.20 131.56 35.46
N THR A 433 -97.33 131.80 36.12
CA THR A 433 -97.57 131.49 37.54
C THR A 433 -97.77 129.98 37.82
N GLN A 434 -97.91 129.14 36.79
CA GLN A 434 -98.38 127.75 36.97
C GLN A 434 -97.28 126.66 37.05
N GLU A 435 -96.10 126.89 36.46
CA GLU A 435 -95.09 125.83 36.24
C GLU A 435 -94.30 125.40 37.50
N LEU A 436 -94.37 126.17 38.58
CA LEU A 436 -93.53 125.97 39.78
C LEU A 436 -93.81 124.67 40.57
N THR A 437 -94.84 123.91 40.20
CA THR A 437 -95.35 122.74 40.94
C THR A 437 -94.80 121.39 40.47
N HIS A 438 -94.09 121.31 39.35
CA HIS A 438 -93.90 120.03 38.65
C HIS A 438 -92.71 119.14 39.13
N GLN A 439 -91.57 119.71 39.53
CA GLN A 439 -90.28 119.00 39.44
C GLN A 439 -89.90 118.07 40.61
N GLY A 440 -90.80 117.77 41.55
CA GLY A 440 -90.51 116.92 42.72
C GLY A 440 -90.28 115.41 42.43
N VAL A 441 -90.45 114.96 41.19
CA VAL A 441 -90.61 113.52 40.85
C VAL A 441 -89.29 112.82 40.43
N SER A 442 -88.28 113.57 39.97
CA SER A 442 -87.20 112.99 39.13
C SER A 442 -86.17 112.09 39.83
N LEU A 443 -86.09 112.08 41.17
CA LEU A 443 -84.93 111.52 41.89
C LEU A 443 -85.01 110.01 42.24
N ALA A 444 -86.15 109.35 41.98
CA ALA A 444 -86.35 107.95 42.41
C ALA A 444 -85.76 106.89 41.46
N GLN A 445 -85.36 107.25 40.24
CA GLN A 445 -85.21 106.30 39.13
C GLN A 445 -83.81 105.65 39.00
N ASP A 446 -82.74 106.34 39.40
CA ASP A 446 -81.36 105.91 39.06
C ASP A 446 -80.86 104.67 39.83
N ARG A 447 -81.41 104.39 41.02
CA ARG A 447 -80.89 103.36 41.93
C ARG A 447 -80.93 101.95 41.35
N GLY A 448 -82.02 101.58 40.68
CA GLY A 448 -82.22 100.21 40.16
C GLY A 448 -81.31 99.82 39.00
N ARG A 449 -80.62 100.78 38.36
CA ARG A 449 -79.81 100.51 37.16
C ARG A 449 -78.48 99.82 37.45
N LEU A 450 -77.91 100.00 38.66
CA LEU A 450 -76.57 99.51 38.99
C LEU A 450 -76.55 98.06 39.48
N GLU A 451 -77.62 97.59 40.11
CA GLU A 451 -77.71 96.22 40.66
C GLU A 451 -77.70 95.18 39.54
N SER A 452 -78.42 95.44 38.43
CA SER A 452 -78.46 94.57 37.23
C SER A 452 -77.08 94.31 36.61
N THR A 453 -76.18 95.30 36.58
CA THR A 453 -74.84 95.14 35.98
C THR A 453 -73.92 94.20 36.76
N ILE A 454 -74.14 94.01 38.06
CA ILE A 454 -73.29 93.15 38.91
C ILE A 454 -73.60 91.66 38.65
N GLU A 455 -74.87 91.32 38.39
CA GLU A 455 -75.29 89.93 38.18
C GLU A 455 -74.80 89.37 36.84
N ILE A 456 -74.78 90.21 35.79
CA ILE A 456 -74.26 89.84 34.46
C ILE A 456 -72.78 89.43 34.55
N LEU A 457 -71.93 90.23 35.20
CA LEU A 457 -70.49 89.97 35.32
C LEU A 457 -70.18 88.68 36.11
N ASN A 458 -70.99 88.38 37.14
CA ASN A 458 -70.86 87.11 37.88
C ASN A 458 -71.19 85.89 37.01
N SER A 459 -72.14 86.00 36.08
CA SER A 459 -72.45 84.92 35.13
C SER A 459 -71.28 84.64 34.18
N GLU A 460 -70.61 85.69 33.68
CA GLU A 460 -69.48 85.58 32.75
C GLU A 460 -68.28 84.85 33.36
N ILE A 461 -67.91 85.22 34.60
CA ILE A 461 -66.83 84.56 35.38
C ILE A 461 -67.10 83.05 35.54
N SER A 462 -68.37 82.65 35.70
CA SER A 462 -68.78 81.24 35.79
C SER A 462 -68.57 80.48 34.46
N THR A 463 -68.78 81.14 33.32
CA THR A 463 -68.54 80.52 32.00
C THR A 463 -67.06 80.35 31.68
N LEU A 464 -66.23 81.33 32.02
CA LEU A 464 -64.78 81.30 31.75
C LEU A 464 -64.07 80.17 32.52
N LYS A 465 -64.42 79.95 33.80
CA LYS A 465 -63.91 78.81 34.59
C LYS A 465 -64.21 77.46 33.91
N LYS A 466 -65.47 77.26 33.47
CA LYS A 466 -65.91 76.06 32.74
C LYS A 466 -65.26 75.88 31.36
N GLN A 467 -64.65 76.91 30.79
CA GLN A 467 -63.81 76.79 29.59
C GLN A 467 -62.37 76.39 29.95
N LEU A 468 -61.80 76.94 31.03
CA LEU A 468 -60.45 76.62 31.49
C LEU A 468 -60.31 75.13 31.85
N ASP A 469 -61.25 74.58 32.61
CA ASP A 469 -61.24 73.16 33.01
C ASP A 469 -61.20 72.22 31.78
N LYS A 470 -61.99 72.53 30.74
CA LYS A 470 -62.01 71.78 29.47
C LYS A 470 -60.68 71.86 28.72
N GLN A 471 -59.97 72.99 28.79
CA GLN A 471 -58.64 73.11 28.17
C GLN A 471 -57.58 72.34 28.95
N VAL A 472 -57.69 72.29 30.28
CA VAL A 472 -56.84 71.45 31.14
C VAL A 472 -57.01 69.96 30.80
N ASP A 473 -58.24 69.46 30.71
CA ASP A 473 -58.49 68.05 30.37
C ASP A 473 -58.12 67.72 28.91
N THR A 474 -58.38 68.64 27.98
CA THR A 474 -57.88 68.52 26.59
C THR A 474 -56.35 68.43 26.54
N SER A 475 -55.64 69.10 27.46
CA SER A 475 -54.19 69.06 27.56
C SER A 475 -53.68 67.74 28.16
N LYS A 476 -54.37 67.18 29.17
CA LYS A 476 -54.07 65.83 29.71
C LYS A 476 -54.23 64.73 28.66
N ILE A 477 -55.24 64.84 27.79
CA ILE A 477 -55.46 63.91 26.68
C ILE A 477 -54.33 64.03 25.64
N LYS A 478 -53.90 65.25 25.29
CA LYS A 478 -52.75 65.47 24.40
C LYS A 478 -51.45 64.94 25.00
N GLN A 479 -51.22 65.15 26.30
CA GLN A 479 -50.07 64.65 27.06
C GLN A 479 -49.96 63.12 26.95
N THR A 480 -51.03 62.39 27.27
CA THR A 480 -51.06 60.92 27.20
C THR A 480 -50.95 60.37 25.77
N ILE A 481 -51.44 61.09 24.76
CA ILE A 481 -51.19 60.76 23.34
C ILE A 481 -49.70 60.91 22.99
N ILE A 482 -49.05 61.99 23.43
CA ILE A 482 -47.61 62.22 23.20
C ILE A 482 -46.77 61.15 23.90
N GLU A 483 -47.10 60.80 25.15
CA GLU A 483 -46.45 59.73 25.90
C GLU A 483 -46.57 58.39 25.17
N SER A 484 -47.78 58.02 24.70
CA SER A 484 -48.00 56.81 23.90
C SER A 484 -47.24 56.82 22.54
N GLN A 485 -47.10 57.99 21.91
CA GLN A 485 -46.31 58.15 20.68
C GLN A 485 -44.81 58.00 20.94
N LEU A 486 -44.28 58.58 22.03
CA LEU A 486 -42.87 58.41 22.43
C LEU A 486 -42.55 56.95 22.73
N ASP A 487 -43.44 56.26 23.45
CA ASP A 487 -43.34 54.84 23.76
C ASP A 487 -43.32 53.95 22.49
N THR A 488 -44.11 54.35 21.49
CA THR A 488 -44.14 53.71 20.16
C THR A 488 -42.86 53.98 19.35
N ILE A 489 -42.36 55.22 19.36
CA ILE A 489 -41.12 55.61 18.69
C ILE A 489 -39.91 54.86 19.29
N GLN A 490 -39.87 54.73 20.62
CA GLN A 490 -38.80 53.99 21.30
C GLN A 490 -38.82 52.50 20.93
N LYS A 491 -39.99 51.84 20.95
CA LYS A 491 -40.15 50.45 20.49
C LYS A 491 -39.77 50.25 19.02
N LEU A 492 -40.10 51.20 18.14
CA LEU A 492 -39.69 51.17 16.73
C LEU A 492 -38.18 51.33 16.55
N LYS A 493 -37.53 52.19 17.36
CA LYS A 493 -36.08 52.38 17.38
C LYS A 493 -35.35 51.12 17.88
N ASP A 494 -35.80 50.53 18.97
CA ASP A 494 -35.18 49.33 19.53
C ASP A 494 -35.31 48.15 18.55
N GLY A 495 -36.49 47.98 17.94
CA GLY A 495 -36.71 47.03 16.86
C GLY A 495 -36.01 47.36 15.53
N ILE A 496 -35.35 48.52 15.39
CA ILE A 496 -34.36 48.79 14.32
C ILE A 496 -32.98 48.29 14.76
N VAL A 497 -32.55 48.59 15.98
CA VAL A 497 -31.24 48.15 16.53
C VAL A 497 -31.14 46.62 16.54
N GLU A 498 -32.17 45.90 16.94
CA GLU A 498 -32.21 44.42 16.88
C GLU A 498 -32.07 43.88 15.45
N ARG A 499 -32.62 44.58 14.45
CA ARG A 499 -32.44 44.23 13.03
C ARG A 499 -31.04 44.53 12.53
N ASP A 500 -30.45 45.66 12.91
CA ASP A 500 -29.09 46.00 12.51
C ASP A 500 -28.06 45.04 13.18
N GLU A 501 -28.31 44.61 14.42
CA GLU A 501 -27.52 43.57 15.08
C GLU A 501 -27.64 42.20 14.41
N THR A 502 -28.84 41.78 14.00
CA THR A 502 -29.03 40.48 13.32
C THR A 502 -28.49 40.49 11.89
N ILE A 503 -28.57 41.63 11.19
CA ILE A 503 -27.87 41.86 9.91
C ILE A 503 -26.35 41.85 10.11
N LYS A 504 -25.83 42.37 11.24
CA LYS A 504 -24.39 42.31 11.55
C LYS A 504 -23.93 40.87 11.81
N LYS A 505 -24.63 40.12 12.68
CA LYS A 505 -24.31 38.73 13.03
C LYS A 505 -24.31 37.83 11.79
N THR A 506 -25.36 37.89 10.97
CA THR A 506 -25.44 37.10 9.71
C THR A 506 -24.37 37.46 8.68
N ARG A 507 -23.89 38.71 8.64
CA ARG A 507 -22.73 39.09 7.82
C ARG A 507 -21.41 38.58 8.38
N GLU A 508 -21.26 38.53 9.70
CA GLU A 508 -20.07 38.00 10.37
C GLU A 508 -19.99 36.48 10.21
N GLU A 509 -21.12 35.77 10.34
CA GLU A 509 -21.29 34.34 10.02
C GLU A 509 -20.94 34.05 8.55
N PHE A 510 -21.55 34.76 7.59
CA PHE A 510 -21.23 34.60 6.16
C PHE A 510 -19.74 34.85 5.82
N LEU A 511 -19.07 35.76 6.54
CA LEU A 511 -17.63 36.02 6.39
C LEU A 511 -16.74 34.95 7.02
N LEU A 512 -17.25 34.17 7.98
CA LEU A 512 -16.57 32.98 8.51
C LEU A 512 -16.75 31.80 7.54
N ASP A 513 -17.98 31.52 7.11
CA ASP A 513 -18.29 30.47 6.13
C ASP A 513 -17.47 30.67 4.84
N LYS A 514 -17.43 31.90 4.31
CA LYS A 514 -16.63 32.23 3.13
C LYS A 514 -15.13 31.92 3.31
N LYS A 515 -14.56 32.20 4.48
CA LYS A 515 -13.14 31.90 4.77
C LYS A 515 -12.88 30.41 4.90
N GLU A 516 -13.82 29.66 5.49
CA GLU A 516 -13.71 28.21 5.63
C GLU A 516 -13.84 27.53 4.25
N PHE A 517 -14.73 27.99 3.38
CA PHE A 517 -14.77 27.54 1.98
C PHE A 517 -13.51 27.93 1.20
N GLU A 518 -12.95 29.14 1.39
CA GLU A 518 -11.68 29.54 0.76
C GLU A 518 -10.51 28.64 1.22
N LYS A 519 -10.47 28.26 2.50
CA LYS A 519 -9.50 27.32 3.07
C LYS A 519 -9.70 25.90 2.51
N GLN A 520 -10.93 25.39 2.44
CA GLN A 520 -11.23 24.07 1.87
C GLN A 520 -10.87 24.01 0.37
N ILE A 521 -11.09 25.08 -0.39
CA ILE A 521 -10.65 25.19 -1.79
C ILE A 521 -9.13 25.15 -1.90
N GLN A 522 -8.39 25.79 -1.00
CA GLN A 522 -6.92 25.72 -0.96
C GLN A 522 -6.42 24.31 -0.59
N GLU A 523 -7.06 23.65 0.37
CA GLU A 523 -6.74 22.27 0.78
C GLU A 523 -6.99 21.27 -0.38
N GLU A 524 -8.13 21.38 -1.07
CA GLU A 524 -8.42 20.60 -2.29
C GLU A 524 -7.47 20.92 -3.45
N GLN A 525 -7.03 22.18 -3.62
CA GLN A 525 -6.04 22.54 -4.64
C GLN A 525 -4.67 21.90 -4.35
N MET A 526 -4.22 21.90 -3.10
CA MET A 526 -2.99 21.21 -2.69
C MET A 526 -3.09 19.70 -2.90
N VAL A 527 -4.21 19.08 -2.54
CA VAL A 527 -4.45 17.63 -2.76
C VAL A 527 -4.48 17.28 -4.25
N ASN A 528 -5.09 18.12 -5.09
CA ASN A 528 -5.08 17.92 -6.54
C ASN A 528 -3.67 18.07 -7.14
N GLN A 529 -2.85 19.01 -6.66
CA GLN A 529 -1.44 19.12 -7.07
C GLN A 529 -0.64 17.89 -6.65
N GLU A 530 -0.78 17.42 -5.40
CA GLU A 530 -0.15 16.18 -4.95
C GLU A 530 -0.58 14.96 -5.78
N LEU A 531 -1.84 14.88 -6.22
CA LEU A 531 -2.35 13.79 -7.06
C LEU A 531 -1.83 13.88 -8.50
N GLN A 532 -1.70 15.10 -9.04
CA GLN A 532 -1.08 15.35 -10.34
C GLN A 532 0.40 14.94 -10.34
N ASP A 533 1.17 15.38 -9.34
CA ASP A 533 2.58 14.99 -9.16
C ASP A 533 2.74 13.47 -9.09
N LYS A 534 1.85 12.78 -8.35
CA LYS A 534 1.83 11.31 -8.24
C LYS A 534 1.45 10.64 -9.58
N TYR A 535 0.55 11.22 -10.36
CA TYR A 535 0.17 10.74 -11.69
C TYR A 535 1.31 10.89 -12.71
N ASP A 536 1.98 12.04 -12.74
CA ASP A 536 3.08 12.29 -13.67
C ASP A 536 4.29 11.43 -13.33
N ASN A 537 4.64 11.30 -12.05
CA ASN A 537 5.63 10.32 -11.56
C ASN A 537 5.29 8.86 -11.97
N ALA A 538 4.00 8.49 -12.01
CA ALA A 538 3.58 7.17 -12.46
C ALA A 538 3.69 7.03 -13.98
N CYS A 539 3.43 8.09 -14.75
CA CYS A 539 3.61 8.12 -16.19
C CYS A 539 5.09 8.01 -16.60
N GLU A 540 5.99 8.75 -15.96
CA GLU A 540 7.44 8.64 -16.20
C GLU A 540 7.96 7.22 -15.95
N LYS A 541 7.54 6.59 -14.84
CA LYS A 541 7.89 5.20 -14.52
C LYS A 541 7.34 4.21 -15.54
N LYS A 542 6.09 4.39 -15.96
CA LYS A 542 5.43 3.59 -17.01
C LYS A 542 6.16 3.70 -18.35
N ASP A 543 6.54 4.89 -18.78
CA ASP A 543 7.25 5.09 -20.06
C ASP A 543 8.73 4.66 -19.99
N SER A 544 9.38 4.80 -18.83
CA SER A 544 10.71 4.22 -18.57
C SER A 544 10.69 2.68 -18.65
N LEU A 545 9.70 2.04 -18.02
CA LEU A 545 9.50 0.58 -18.09
C LEU A 545 9.18 0.13 -19.53
N LYS A 546 8.38 0.90 -20.28
CA LYS A 546 8.09 0.65 -21.69
C LYS A 546 9.33 0.75 -22.58
N SER A 547 10.23 1.71 -22.30
CA SER A 547 11.53 1.81 -22.98
C SER A 547 12.40 0.58 -22.69
N ASN A 548 12.53 0.20 -21.43
CA ASN A 548 13.30 -0.99 -21.02
C ASN A 548 12.73 -2.29 -21.61
N PHE A 549 11.41 -2.43 -21.68
CA PHE A 549 10.74 -3.56 -22.34
C PHE A 549 11.06 -3.62 -23.84
N ASN A 550 11.00 -2.48 -24.54
CA ASN A 550 11.35 -2.41 -25.97
C ASN A 550 12.81 -2.80 -26.22
N LEU A 551 13.75 -2.33 -25.37
CA LEU A 551 15.17 -2.70 -25.46
C LEU A 551 15.37 -4.20 -25.23
N LEU A 552 14.80 -4.76 -24.16
CA LEU A 552 14.89 -6.19 -23.85
C LEU A 552 14.27 -7.06 -24.96
N GLN A 553 13.20 -6.59 -25.62
CA GLN A 553 12.62 -7.30 -26.76
C GLN A 553 13.50 -7.21 -28.02
N GLN A 554 14.21 -6.09 -28.25
CA GLN A 554 15.22 -6.00 -29.32
C GLN A 554 16.40 -6.94 -29.07
N GLU A 555 16.88 -7.04 -27.82
CA GLU A 555 17.91 -8.00 -27.43
C GLU A 555 17.45 -9.46 -27.59
N LEU A 556 16.18 -9.74 -27.28
CA LEU A 556 15.57 -11.06 -27.50
C LEU A 556 15.47 -11.43 -28.98
N GLU A 557 15.03 -10.52 -29.86
CA GLU A 557 14.98 -10.80 -31.30
C GLU A 557 16.38 -10.89 -31.91
N LYS A 558 17.35 -10.10 -31.43
CA LYS A 558 18.75 -10.23 -31.82
C LYS A 558 19.32 -11.60 -31.42
N THR A 559 19.14 -12.03 -30.17
CA THR A 559 19.65 -13.33 -29.70
C THR A 559 18.96 -14.51 -30.37
N LYS A 560 17.66 -14.42 -30.70
CA LYS A 560 16.98 -15.38 -31.60
C LYS A 560 17.61 -15.41 -33.00
N SER A 561 17.90 -14.25 -33.59
CA SER A 561 18.55 -14.15 -34.91
C SER A 561 19.94 -14.78 -34.88
N ASP A 562 20.75 -14.46 -33.87
CA ASP A 562 22.09 -15.03 -33.68
C ASP A 562 22.04 -16.55 -33.43
N TYR A 563 21.07 -17.04 -32.65
CA TYR A 563 20.81 -18.47 -32.45
C TYR A 563 20.40 -19.18 -33.76
N ASN A 564 19.52 -18.58 -34.56
CA ASN A 564 19.10 -19.13 -35.84
C ASN A 564 20.26 -19.17 -36.84
N ALA A 565 21.10 -18.12 -36.89
CA ALA A 565 22.29 -18.08 -37.72
C ALA A 565 23.35 -19.11 -37.27
N LEU A 566 23.52 -19.31 -35.96
CA LEU A 566 24.41 -20.34 -35.41
C LEU A 566 23.87 -21.76 -35.69
N THR A 567 22.56 -21.98 -35.55
CA THR A 567 21.89 -23.25 -35.88
C THR A 567 22.04 -23.59 -37.37
N LYS A 568 21.91 -22.59 -38.26
CA LYS A 568 22.18 -22.76 -39.70
C LYS A 568 23.63 -23.19 -39.97
N LYS A 569 24.61 -22.53 -39.32
CA LYS A 569 26.04 -22.90 -39.42
C LYS A 569 26.31 -24.30 -38.88
N TRP A 570 25.68 -24.71 -37.78
CA TRP A 570 25.79 -26.07 -37.25
C TRP A 570 25.23 -27.10 -38.23
N LYS A 571 24.08 -26.83 -38.87
CA LYS A 571 23.56 -27.70 -39.92
C LYS A 571 24.52 -27.78 -41.11
N GLU A 572 25.01 -26.65 -41.62
CA GLU A 572 25.99 -26.62 -42.71
C GLU A 572 27.27 -27.42 -42.40
N LYS A 573 27.72 -27.42 -41.13
CA LYS A 573 28.84 -28.27 -40.68
C LYS A 573 28.47 -29.74 -40.55
N SER A 574 27.27 -30.07 -40.08
CA SER A 574 26.79 -31.46 -40.03
C SER A 574 26.60 -32.05 -41.43
N ASP A 575 26.02 -31.29 -42.36
CA ASP A 575 25.86 -31.69 -43.77
C ASP A 575 27.24 -31.90 -44.44
N LEU A 576 28.23 -31.04 -44.15
CA LEU A 576 29.61 -31.23 -44.61
C LEU A 576 30.30 -32.48 -44.01
N ILE A 577 30.07 -32.78 -42.73
CA ILE A 577 30.58 -34.01 -42.09
C ILE A 577 29.93 -35.23 -42.75
N ASN A 578 28.61 -35.23 -42.93
CA ASN A 578 27.88 -36.28 -43.65
C ASN A 578 28.43 -36.47 -45.08
N GLU A 579 28.79 -35.40 -45.79
CA GLU A 579 29.45 -35.50 -47.09
C GLU A 579 30.85 -36.15 -47.02
N LEU A 580 31.65 -35.81 -46.01
CA LEU A 580 33.00 -36.35 -45.81
C LEU A 580 32.95 -37.82 -45.41
N ASP A 581 32.06 -38.21 -44.49
CA ASP A 581 31.84 -39.60 -44.10
C ASP A 581 31.36 -40.44 -45.29
N ASN A 582 30.49 -39.90 -46.14
CA ASN A 582 30.10 -40.56 -47.39
C ASN A 582 31.27 -40.69 -48.40
N LYS A 583 32.20 -39.72 -48.46
CA LYS A 583 33.41 -39.82 -49.30
C LYS A 583 34.39 -40.86 -48.75
N ILE A 584 34.63 -40.86 -47.43
CA ILE A 584 35.48 -41.84 -46.74
C ILE A 584 34.91 -43.26 -46.89
N ARG A 585 33.60 -43.42 -46.72
CA ARG A 585 32.90 -44.70 -46.88
C ARG A 585 33.05 -45.25 -48.30
N ARG A 586 32.77 -44.45 -49.34
CA ARG A 586 32.96 -44.86 -50.74
C ARG A 586 34.41 -45.20 -51.06
N ALA A 587 35.37 -44.45 -50.49
CA ALA A 587 36.79 -44.76 -50.64
C ALA A 587 37.12 -46.12 -50.00
N SER A 588 36.68 -46.37 -48.76
CA SER A 588 36.85 -47.65 -48.05
C SER A 588 36.22 -48.82 -48.82
N GLU A 589 34.98 -48.68 -49.30
CA GLU A 589 34.29 -49.68 -50.13
C GLU A 589 35.06 -49.93 -51.44
N THR A 590 35.63 -48.89 -52.06
CA THR A 590 36.48 -49.01 -53.26
C THR A 590 37.81 -49.72 -52.96
N TYR A 591 38.45 -49.42 -51.83
CA TYR A 591 39.67 -50.10 -51.40
C TYR A 591 39.41 -51.59 -51.13
N GLN A 592 38.34 -51.93 -50.39
CA GLN A 592 37.97 -53.34 -50.13
C GLN A 592 37.66 -54.11 -51.43
N ILE A 593 37.00 -53.48 -52.39
CA ILE A 593 36.75 -54.09 -53.72
C ILE A 593 38.06 -54.33 -54.48
N ASN A 594 39.03 -53.41 -54.40
CA ASN A 594 40.31 -53.54 -55.10
C ASN A 594 41.27 -54.51 -54.38
N GLU A 595 41.32 -54.49 -53.06
CA GLU A 595 42.03 -55.47 -52.21
C GLU A 595 41.51 -56.89 -52.49
N LYS A 596 40.18 -57.06 -52.54
CA LYS A 596 39.59 -58.35 -52.92
C LYS A 596 40.01 -58.78 -54.32
N LYS A 597 39.93 -57.91 -55.34
CA LYS A 597 40.38 -58.24 -56.71
C LYS A 597 41.87 -58.65 -56.76
N LEU A 598 42.73 -57.94 -56.02
CA LEU A 598 44.15 -58.27 -55.95
C LEU A 598 44.40 -59.60 -55.22
N SER A 599 43.63 -59.90 -54.19
CA SER A 599 43.65 -61.19 -53.50
C SER A 599 43.17 -62.33 -54.41
N ASP A 600 42.01 -62.16 -55.07
CA ASP A 600 41.43 -63.12 -56.01
C ASP A 600 42.41 -63.41 -57.19
N GLU A 601 43.06 -62.38 -57.75
CA GLU A 601 44.06 -62.56 -58.82
C GLU A 601 45.39 -63.16 -58.29
N ASN A 602 45.86 -62.78 -57.11
CA ASN A 602 47.03 -63.41 -56.50
C ASN A 602 46.80 -64.90 -56.19
N ASN A 603 45.59 -65.25 -55.72
CA ASN A 603 45.19 -66.65 -55.53
C ASN A 603 45.13 -67.42 -56.86
N ARG A 604 44.60 -66.78 -57.93
CA ARG A 604 44.60 -67.32 -59.30
C ARG A 604 46.02 -67.55 -59.83
N LEU A 605 46.91 -66.57 -59.68
CA LEU A 605 48.31 -66.67 -60.10
C LEU A 605 49.07 -67.74 -59.30
N MET A 606 48.85 -67.84 -57.98
CA MET A 606 49.43 -68.90 -57.15
C MET A 606 48.90 -70.29 -57.51
N GLN A 607 47.64 -70.42 -57.95
CA GLN A 607 47.13 -71.68 -58.50
C GLN A 607 47.83 -72.03 -59.83
N ILE A 608 47.90 -71.08 -60.77
CA ILE A 608 48.59 -71.27 -62.07
C ILE A 608 50.07 -71.62 -61.85
N GLN A 609 50.74 -70.99 -60.88
CA GLN A 609 52.11 -71.32 -60.50
C GLN A 609 52.21 -72.78 -60.04
N LYS A 610 51.35 -73.24 -59.11
CA LYS A 610 51.35 -74.64 -58.64
C LYS A 610 51.06 -75.63 -59.77
N GLU A 611 50.17 -75.29 -60.70
CA GLU A 611 49.89 -76.11 -61.89
C GLU A 611 51.06 -76.15 -62.89
N LEU A 612 51.90 -75.11 -62.93
CA LEU A 612 53.14 -75.09 -63.73
C LEU A 612 54.28 -75.83 -63.02
N GLU A 613 54.45 -75.65 -61.71
CA GLU A 613 55.41 -76.39 -60.88
C GLU A 613 55.15 -77.90 -60.96
N ALA A 614 53.88 -78.33 -60.86
CA ALA A 614 53.49 -79.72 -61.04
C ALA A 614 53.83 -80.26 -62.44
N LYS A 615 53.65 -79.45 -63.50
CA LYS A 615 54.04 -79.82 -64.88
C LYS A 615 55.56 -79.84 -65.07
N VAL A 616 56.32 -78.98 -64.40
CA VAL A 616 57.79 -79.05 -64.41
C VAL A 616 58.25 -80.33 -63.74
N HIS A 617 57.71 -80.68 -62.57
CA HIS A 617 58.03 -81.95 -61.90
C HIS A 617 57.61 -83.19 -62.72
N GLU A 618 56.44 -83.18 -63.36
CA GLU A 618 56.00 -84.22 -64.29
C GLU A 618 57.04 -84.43 -65.42
N ARG A 619 57.56 -83.33 -65.99
CA ARG A 619 58.55 -83.39 -67.07
C ARG A 619 59.96 -83.72 -66.59
N ASP A 620 60.37 -83.28 -65.40
CA ASP A 620 61.62 -83.70 -64.78
C ASP A 620 61.62 -85.21 -64.50
N ASP A 621 60.51 -85.76 -64.01
CA ASP A 621 60.37 -87.20 -63.80
C ASP A 621 60.32 -87.98 -65.12
N ASP A 622 59.68 -87.47 -66.17
CA ASP A 622 59.75 -88.07 -67.51
C ASP A 622 61.17 -87.99 -68.12
N PHE A 623 61.91 -86.90 -67.90
CA PHE A 623 63.31 -86.79 -68.30
C PHE A 623 64.19 -87.75 -67.51
N ARG A 624 63.95 -87.95 -66.21
CA ARG A 624 64.64 -88.97 -65.40
C ARG A 624 64.36 -90.37 -65.92
N ARG A 625 63.09 -90.74 -66.17
CA ARG A 625 62.73 -92.04 -66.75
C ARG A 625 63.41 -92.28 -68.10
N GLN A 626 63.43 -91.28 -68.97
CA GLN A 626 64.14 -91.35 -70.26
C GLN A 626 65.65 -91.51 -70.08
N PHE A 627 66.26 -90.75 -69.16
CA PHE A 627 67.68 -90.86 -68.83
C PHE A 627 68.04 -92.23 -68.25
N GLU A 628 67.25 -92.75 -67.31
CA GLU A 628 67.41 -94.08 -66.71
C GLU A 628 67.33 -95.19 -67.78
N VAL A 629 66.40 -95.11 -68.72
CA VAL A 629 66.28 -96.05 -69.85
C VAL A 629 67.50 -95.96 -70.78
N ILE A 630 67.97 -94.75 -71.11
CA ILE A 630 69.16 -94.53 -71.94
C ILE A 630 70.43 -95.04 -71.23
N GLU A 631 70.59 -94.73 -69.94
CA GLU A 631 71.72 -95.17 -69.12
C GLU A 631 71.71 -96.69 -68.89
N HIS A 632 70.52 -97.31 -68.78
CA HIS A 632 70.36 -98.77 -68.77
C HIS A 632 70.76 -99.40 -70.11
N GLY A 633 70.32 -98.84 -71.25
CA GLY A 633 70.72 -99.29 -72.58
C GLY A 633 72.22 -99.13 -72.85
N HIS A 634 72.84 -98.05 -72.35
CA HIS A 634 74.30 -97.87 -72.37
C HIS A 634 75.02 -98.87 -71.47
N ARG A 635 74.53 -99.15 -70.26
CA ARG A 635 75.08 -100.23 -69.41
C ARG A 635 74.95 -101.60 -70.06
N GLN A 636 73.84 -101.90 -70.71
CA GLN A 636 73.64 -103.17 -71.42
C GLN A 636 74.62 -103.30 -72.59
N THR A 637 74.69 -102.31 -73.48
CA THR A 637 75.62 -102.35 -74.63
C THR A 637 77.09 -102.37 -74.21
N ILE A 638 77.46 -101.69 -73.12
CA ILE A 638 78.81 -101.82 -72.52
C ILE A 638 79.08 -103.24 -72.02
N ASN A 639 78.09 -103.91 -71.40
CA ASN A 639 78.24 -105.29 -70.95
C ASN A 639 78.30 -106.30 -72.11
N GLU A 640 77.53 -106.08 -73.17
CA GLU A 640 77.60 -106.87 -74.42
C GLU A 640 78.97 -106.72 -75.10
N ILE A 641 79.50 -105.49 -75.17
CA ILE A 641 80.84 -105.22 -75.69
C ILE A 641 81.92 -105.86 -74.80
N LYS A 642 81.83 -105.73 -73.47
CA LYS A 642 82.76 -106.40 -72.53
C LYS A 642 82.79 -107.91 -72.76
N LYS A 643 81.63 -108.55 -72.82
CA LYS A 643 81.52 -109.98 -73.06
C LYS A 643 82.15 -110.38 -74.40
N ALA A 644 81.87 -109.63 -75.48
CA ALA A 644 82.47 -109.88 -76.79
C ALA A 644 84.01 -109.65 -76.82
N TYR A 645 84.56 -108.87 -75.89
CA TYR A 645 86.01 -108.77 -75.66
C TYR A 645 86.53 -109.94 -74.82
N GLU A 646 85.82 -110.37 -73.77
CA GLU A 646 86.16 -111.54 -72.95
C GLU A 646 86.17 -112.83 -73.80
N ASP A 647 85.13 -113.06 -74.63
CA ASP A 647 85.05 -114.18 -75.58
C ASP A 647 86.26 -114.20 -76.54
N LYS A 648 86.71 -113.04 -77.02
CA LYS A 648 87.91 -112.91 -77.87
C LYS A 648 89.22 -113.12 -77.11
N LEU A 649 89.27 -112.71 -75.85
CA LEU A 649 90.44 -112.88 -74.99
C LEU A 649 90.60 -114.36 -74.65
N GLU A 650 89.50 -115.07 -74.33
CA GLU A 650 89.48 -116.52 -74.13
C GLU A 650 89.86 -117.30 -75.41
N GLN A 651 89.36 -116.91 -76.59
CA GLN A 651 89.83 -117.49 -77.86
C GLN A 651 91.33 -117.28 -78.08
N SER A 652 91.85 -116.09 -77.73
CA SER A 652 93.28 -115.78 -77.85
C SER A 652 94.11 -116.60 -76.85
N GLN A 653 93.65 -116.75 -75.61
CA GLN A 653 94.27 -117.59 -74.59
C GLN A 653 94.28 -119.07 -75.00
N SER A 654 93.17 -119.56 -75.57
CA SER A 654 93.06 -120.92 -76.12
C SER A 654 94.07 -121.13 -77.27
N ARG A 655 94.24 -120.14 -78.15
CA ARG A 655 95.24 -120.23 -79.24
C ARG A 655 96.68 -120.15 -78.72
N ILE A 656 96.95 -119.39 -77.66
CA ILE A 656 98.26 -119.39 -76.98
C ILE A 656 98.54 -120.79 -76.39
N ASN A 657 97.57 -121.40 -75.70
CA ASN A 657 97.74 -122.74 -75.13
C ASN A 657 98.03 -123.80 -76.21
N GLN A 658 97.35 -123.73 -77.38
CA GLN A 658 97.66 -124.59 -78.52
C GLN A 658 99.11 -124.42 -79.00
N ILE A 659 99.60 -123.18 -79.09
CA ILE A 659 100.99 -122.89 -79.48
C ILE A 659 101.98 -123.35 -78.40
N GLU A 660 101.65 -123.25 -77.11
CA GLU A 660 102.47 -123.82 -76.04
C GLU A 660 102.60 -125.34 -76.12
N ASP A 661 101.52 -126.06 -76.42
CA ASP A 661 101.57 -127.52 -76.57
C ASP A 661 102.28 -127.95 -77.88
N GLU A 662 102.13 -127.19 -78.97
CA GLU A 662 102.97 -127.31 -80.18
C GLU A 662 104.47 -127.12 -79.84
N MET A 663 104.82 -126.10 -79.05
CA MET A 663 106.20 -125.86 -78.59
C MET A 663 106.72 -126.95 -77.65
N ARG A 664 105.88 -127.52 -76.77
CA ARG A 664 106.25 -128.65 -75.89
C ARG A 664 106.56 -129.92 -76.68
N LEU A 665 105.82 -130.19 -77.75
CA LEU A 665 106.13 -131.28 -78.70
C LEU A 665 107.51 -131.08 -79.34
N ILE A 666 107.77 -129.90 -79.91
CA ILE A 666 109.06 -129.58 -80.56
C ILE A 666 110.24 -129.69 -79.58
N LEU A 667 110.07 -129.22 -78.33
CA LEU A 667 111.08 -129.35 -77.26
C LEU A 667 111.38 -130.81 -76.92
N ASN A 668 110.37 -131.68 -76.87
CA ASN A 668 110.53 -133.10 -76.60
C ASN A 668 111.29 -133.81 -77.74
N GLU A 669 110.91 -133.57 -79.00
CA GLU A 669 111.61 -134.10 -80.18
C GLU A 669 113.07 -133.65 -80.23
N THR A 670 113.33 -132.37 -79.98
CA THR A 670 114.69 -131.80 -79.94
C THR A 670 115.55 -132.48 -78.88
N ASN A 671 114.99 -132.77 -77.70
CA ASN A 671 115.71 -133.44 -76.63
C ASN A 671 116.00 -134.93 -76.96
N GLN A 672 115.09 -135.62 -77.65
CA GLN A 672 115.33 -136.99 -78.14
C GLN A 672 116.43 -137.04 -79.23
N GLN A 673 116.52 -136.03 -80.11
CA GLN A 673 117.63 -135.93 -81.06
C GLN A 673 118.97 -135.71 -80.34
N LYS A 674 119.01 -134.86 -79.30
CA LYS A 674 120.21 -134.59 -78.50
C LYS A 674 120.78 -135.85 -77.85
N LEU A 675 119.94 -136.74 -77.32
CA LEU A 675 120.35 -138.03 -76.76
C LEU A 675 121.01 -138.96 -77.80
N LYS A 676 120.46 -139.03 -79.02
CA LYS A 676 121.03 -139.81 -80.13
C LYS A 676 122.42 -139.30 -80.55
N TRP A 677 122.64 -137.99 -80.54
CA TRP A 677 123.95 -137.40 -80.79
C TRP A 677 124.98 -137.71 -79.68
N GLN A 678 124.57 -137.64 -78.41
CA GLN A 678 125.46 -137.97 -77.28
C GLN A 678 125.92 -139.43 -77.27
N GLN A 679 125.08 -140.37 -77.74
CA GLN A 679 125.49 -141.77 -77.90
C GLN A 679 126.52 -141.97 -79.01
N ARG A 680 126.41 -141.27 -80.15
CA ARG A 680 127.41 -141.32 -81.23
C ARG A 680 128.79 -140.79 -80.80
N ILE A 681 128.83 -139.72 -80.00
CA ILE A 681 130.10 -139.19 -79.46
C ILE A 681 130.79 -140.20 -78.53
N LYS A 682 130.04 -141.01 -77.76
CA LYS A 682 130.62 -142.07 -76.93
C LYS A 682 131.23 -143.23 -77.72
N HIS A 683 130.79 -143.51 -78.94
CA HIS A 683 131.47 -144.48 -79.82
C HIS A 683 132.71 -143.88 -80.50
N LEU A 684 132.67 -142.60 -80.92
CA LEU A 684 133.84 -141.92 -81.47
C LEU A 684 135.00 -141.83 -80.46
N ASN A 685 134.72 -141.48 -79.20
CA ASN A 685 135.77 -141.42 -78.17
C ASN A 685 136.34 -142.79 -77.79
N HIS A 686 135.67 -143.91 -78.10
CA HIS A 686 136.24 -145.23 -77.90
C HIS A 686 137.23 -145.57 -79.05
N PHE A 687 136.92 -145.15 -80.27
CA PHE A 687 137.74 -145.37 -81.47
C PHE A 687 139.00 -144.49 -81.54
N ILE A 688 139.06 -143.39 -80.76
CA ILE A 688 140.18 -142.44 -80.78
C ILE A 688 141.34 -142.87 -79.87
N ASN A 689 141.07 -143.50 -78.72
CA ASN A 689 142.14 -143.93 -77.80
C ASN A 689 142.88 -145.19 -78.29
N ASP A 690 142.22 -146.06 -79.06
CA ASP A 690 142.84 -147.27 -79.64
C ASP A 690 143.77 -146.96 -80.83
N LEU A 691 143.94 -145.68 -81.21
CA LEU A 691 144.80 -145.22 -82.30
C LEU A 691 145.96 -144.29 -81.84
N GLN A 692 146.26 -144.23 -80.54
CA GLN A 692 147.45 -143.56 -80.00
C GLN A 692 148.36 -144.49 -79.16
N GLN A 693 148.70 -145.64 -79.75
CA GLN A 693 149.94 -146.38 -79.44
C GLN A 693 150.77 -146.51 -80.73
N ASN A 694 151.28 -145.38 -81.22
CA ASN A 694 152.30 -145.20 -82.28
C ASN A 694 152.22 -143.73 -82.76
N ASN A 695 153.00 -142.77 -82.24
CA ASN A 695 154.02 -142.88 -81.18
C ASN A 695 153.41 -142.70 -79.78
#